data_AF-A0A953JE65-F1
#
_entry.id   AF-A0A953JE65-F1
#
_cell.length_a   1.000
_cell.length_b   1.000
_cell.length_c   1.000
_cell.angle_alpha   90.00
_cell.angle_beta   90.00
_cell.angle_gamma   90.00
#
_symmetry.space_group_name_H-M   'P 1'
#
loop_
_entity.id
_entity.type
_entity.pdbx_description
1 polymer ?
#
loop_
_entity_poly.entity_id
_entity_poly.type
_entity_poly.pdbx_seq_one_letter_code
_entity_poly.pdbx_strand_id
1 'polypeptide(L)'
;MKTKIVFFLTLFCTATLLLYGAKAEEKKAGSAAVKGVVQDKSGQTVANATVYLVPAADVEAMRKVPITEIKEDSPNDEPMEDNLAVNRDNYRKGITNAKGEFTISGVPDARYFLYVEPSDGEHLPGGDMANKSVSVAEMTSKPLKILVSGKIPQNAKYVGSSKCLSCHTGYAFEKKTLHKLGISVVGKPSGLQDYSRFPHFNDGLNKLMAGKKFYFYGFDKSRGFDKYMISEKMPSDASSVSFSATFFKDADGELKFKIENMKDPSDAPRTYVVEMTYGGGLYKQRYLYRVGNAHPPVGDAHFPFLQYNPTGDESYNDRTRKPWRDYHGDWLFNETTKKLTDPPKKKSFEIECASCHFTGYSLTLTTGGGFVAGAVNDPNGELDIDGDGTPNELNIGCEVCHGPGSAHVASPANKKAATIVSPGKLAAERATVICNQCHSRPQGYLKNDQPVSRENRMLIPGITRNEYLANHTTREDAAQKDFWGDKIHSKSHHQQGTDLVRSKKYINGKQTMTCINCHDPHGKSEVKHQLKAPVRDEKNTLCASCHQNASDMGAHTAKAVGAAHEGQIFCVDCHVPKTMQTGAGLGKGLVRKDGKNYWMNDITSHIFDVPRKNNVGVKGIEPGKAMPTPYTNACGKCHNVDNL
;
A
#
# COMPACT_ATOMS: atom_id res chain seq x y z
N MET A 1 -0.82 66.81 -62.24
CA MET A 1 0.47 66.08 -62.10
C MET A 1 0.15 64.59 -62.00
N LYS A 2 0.54 63.80 -63.01
CA LYS A 2 0.11 62.39 -63.18
C LYS A 2 1.25 61.47 -62.77
N THR A 3 1.02 60.58 -61.80
CA THR A 3 1.92 59.46 -61.50
C THR A 3 1.10 58.18 -61.60
N LYS A 4 1.51 57.29 -62.52
CA LYS A 4 0.83 56.03 -62.87
C LYS A 4 1.37 54.86 -62.04
N ILE A 5 0.45 53.95 -61.73
CA ILE A 5 0.59 52.61 -61.13
C ILE A 5 1.31 51.66 -62.11
N VAL A 6 2.19 50.79 -61.60
CA VAL A 6 2.56 49.51 -62.25
C VAL A 6 2.74 48.43 -61.18
N PHE A 7 1.99 47.33 -61.32
CA PHE A 7 2.09 46.07 -60.57
C PHE A 7 3.25 45.23 -61.14
N PHE A 8 4.05 44.59 -60.28
CA PHE A 8 5.01 43.55 -60.71
C PHE A 8 4.68 42.20 -60.06
N LEU A 9 4.42 41.24 -60.94
CA LEU A 9 4.21 39.81 -60.69
C LEU A 9 5.58 39.14 -60.63
N THR A 10 5.87 38.32 -59.61
CA THR A 10 7.15 37.58 -59.52
C THR A 10 6.89 36.08 -59.63
N LEU A 11 7.54 35.46 -60.61
CA LEU A 11 7.40 34.09 -61.08
C LEU A 11 8.29 33.15 -60.24
N PHE A 12 7.74 32.00 -59.82
CA PHE A 12 8.44 30.92 -59.14
C PHE A 12 9.35 30.16 -60.13
N CYS A 13 10.62 29.98 -59.78
CA CYS A 13 11.57 29.12 -60.50
C CYS A 13 11.75 27.80 -59.73
N THR A 14 11.32 26.69 -60.33
CA THR A 14 11.56 25.32 -59.86
C THR A 14 12.91 24.83 -60.39
N ALA A 15 13.78 24.36 -59.48
CA ALA A 15 15.01 23.66 -59.83
C ALA A 15 14.95 22.23 -59.28
N THR A 16 14.94 21.28 -60.21
CA THR A 16 15.01 19.83 -60.02
C THR A 16 16.43 19.43 -59.62
N LEU A 17 16.59 18.72 -58.49
CA LEU A 17 17.78 17.93 -58.20
C LEU A 17 17.45 16.44 -58.31
N LEU A 18 18.11 15.78 -59.26
CA LEU A 18 18.17 14.33 -59.45
C LEU A 18 18.94 13.69 -58.29
N LEU A 19 18.28 12.86 -57.50
CA LEU A 19 18.93 11.93 -56.57
C LEU A 19 19.00 10.54 -57.20
N TYR A 20 20.23 10.09 -57.42
CA TYR A 20 20.58 8.73 -57.83
C TYR A 20 20.04 7.71 -56.81
N GLY A 21 19.14 6.85 -57.26
CA GLY A 21 18.61 5.74 -56.46
C GLY A 21 19.65 4.64 -56.31
N ALA A 22 20.31 4.58 -55.15
CA ALA A 22 20.80 3.32 -54.64
C ALA A 22 19.58 2.51 -54.18
N LYS A 23 19.25 1.45 -54.92
CA LYS A 23 18.32 0.42 -54.44
C LYS A 23 18.91 -0.16 -53.15
N ALA A 24 18.43 0.32 -52.02
CA ALA A 24 18.54 -0.43 -50.78
C ALA A 24 17.80 -1.74 -51.02
N GLU A 25 18.51 -2.86 -50.99
CA GLU A 25 17.89 -4.16 -50.84
C GLU A 25 17.00 -4.10 -49.60
N GLU A 26 15.69 -4.14 -49.80
CA GLU A 26 14.75 -4.51 -48.75
C GLU A 26 15.22 -5.85 -48.21
N LYS A 27 15.85 -5.85 -47.03
CA LYS A 27 15.97 -7.06 -46.23
C LYS A 27 14.56 -7.60 -46.08
N LYS A 28 14.25 -8.70 -46.78
CA LYS A 28 13.13 -9.58 -46.45
C LYS A 28 13.18 -9.76 -44.93
N ALA A 29 12.21 -9.19 -44.23
CA ALA A 29 12.06 -9.38 -42.79
C ALA A 29 11.80 -10.87 -42.56
N GLY A 30 12.87 -11.63 -42.32
CA GLY A 30 12.78 -13.01 -41.88
C GLY A 30 12.10 -12.99 -40.52
N SER A 31 10.80 -13.27 -40.51
CA SER A 31 10.01 -13.22 -39.29
C SER A 31 10.53 -14.29 -38.33
N ALA A 32 10.97 -13.87 -37.14
CA ALA A 32 11.60 -14.79 -36.21
C ALA A 32 10.56 -15.74 -35.59
N ALA A 33 10.99 -16.94 -35.21
CA ALA A 33 10.18 -17.89 -34.47
C ALA A 33 10.59 -17.88 -33.00
N VAL A 34 9.66 -17.54 -32.11
CA VAL A 34 9.85 -17.59 -30.66
C VAL A 34 9.39 -18.97 -30.17
N LYS A 35 10.23 -19.63 -29.37
CA LYS A 35 9.97 -20.98 -28.85
C LYS A 35 10.19 -21.03 -27.35
N GLY A 36 9.46 -21.88 -26.65
CA GLY A 36 9.68 -22.08 -25.23
C GLY A 36 8.77 -23.12 -24.61
N VAL A 37 8.80 -23.17 -23.28
CA VAL A 37 7.96 -24.04 -22.45
C VAL A 37 7.24 -23.22 -21.38
N VAL A 38 5.99 -23.56 -21.11
CA VAL A 38 5.21 -23.07 -19.97
C VAL A 38 5.10 -24.17 -18.92
N GLN A 39 5.47 -23.85 -17.69
CA GLN A 39 5.35 -24.76 -16.55
C GLN A 39 5.15 -24.00 -15.24
N ASP A 40 4.78 -24.70 -14.17
CA ASP A 40 4.78 -24.13 -12.84
C ASP A 40 6.16 -24.25 -12.16
N LYS A 41 6.25 -23.83 -10.89
CA LYS A 41 7.50 -23.91 -10.10
C LYS A 41 7.83 -25.34 -9.63
N SER A 42 6.86 -26.24 -9.58
CA SER A 42 7.02 -27.66 -9.29
C SER A 42 7.52 -28.45 -10.50
N GLY A 43 7.53 -27.84 -11.69
CA GLY A 43 7.96 -28.47 -12.94
C GLY A 43 6.81 -29.10 -13.73
N GLN A 44 5.56 -28.92 -13.29
CA GLN A 44 4.40 -29.37 -14.04
C GLN A 44 4.26 -28.52 -15.31
N THR A 45 4.25 -29.17 -16.46
CA THR A 45 4.02 -28.52 -17.75
C THR A 45 2.55 -28.14 -17.90
N VAL A 46 2.28 -26.97 -18.48
CA VAL A 46 0.91 -26.48 -18.69
C VAL A 46 0.56 -26.64 -20.17
N ALA A 47 -0.25 -27.65 -20.47
CA ALA A 47 -0.71 -27.93 -21.83
C ALA A 47 -1.89 -27.04 -22.23
N ASN A 48 -2.07 -26.82 -23.53
CA ASN A 48 -3.16 -26.03 -24.11
C ASN A 48 -3.25 -24.57 -23.60
N ALA A 49 -2.21 -24.06 -22.96
CA ALA A 49 -2.12 -22.66 -22.58
C ALA A 49 -1.82 -21.79 -23.80
N THR A 50 -2.46 -20.63 -23.87
CA THR A 50 -2.17 -19.65 -24.93
C THR A 50 -1.13 -18.66 -24.44
N VAL A 51 -0.02 -18.54 -25.17
CA VAL A 51 1.04 -17.56 -24.93
C VAL A 51 0.87 -16.40 -25.91
N TYR A 52 0.52 -15.23 -25.40
CA TYR A 52 0.40 -13.99 -26.17
C TYR A 52 1.68 -13.17 -26.12
N LEU A 53 2.05 -12.61 -27.27
CA LEU A 53 3.04 -11.55 -27.37
C LEU A 53 2.31 -10.20 -27.40
N VAL A 54 2.18 -9.55 -26.24
CA VAL A 54 1.56 -8.23 -26.13
C VAL A 54 2.61 -7.16 -26.49
N PRO A 55 2.41 -6.37 -27.56
CA PRO A 55 3.37 -5.36 -27.97
C PRO A 55 3.60 -4.32 -26.87
N ALA A 56 4.86 -4.01 -26.59
CA ALA A 56 5.21 -2.99 -25.61
C ALA A 56 4.67 -1.60 -25.95
N ALA A 57 4.50 -1.31 -27.24
CA ALA A 57 3.93 -0.05 -27.73
C ALA A 57 2.46 0.09 -27.33
N ASP A 58 1.69 -1.00 -27.33
CA ASP A 58 0.26 -0.97 -27.00
C ASP A 58 0.06 -0.77 -25.49
N VAL A 59 0.88 -1.42 -24.67
CA VAL A 59 0.93 -1.19 -23.22
C VAL A 59 1.31 0.26 -22.91
N GLU A 60 2.28 0.83 -23.61
CA GLU A 60 2.64 2.24 -23.46
C GLU A 60 1.52 3.18 -23.93
N ALA A 61 0.78 2.81 -24.98
CA ALA A 61 -0.34 3.59 -25.53
C ALA A 61 -1.57 3.61 -24.60
N MET A 62 -1.78 2.56 -23.79
CA MET A 62 -2.80 2.56 -22.74
C MET A 62 -2.58 3.66 -21.69
N ARG A 63 -1.34 4.15 -21.55
CA ARG A 63 -0.95 5.08 -20.49
C ARG A 63 -1.59 6.46 -20.66
N LYS A 64 -2.80 6.63 -20.11
CA LYS A 64 -3.43 7.93 -19.86
C LYS A 64 -3.09 8.37 -18.44
N VAL A 65 -1.94 9.03 -18.25
CA VAL A 65 -1.46 9.43 -16.92
C VAL A 65 -1.82 10.88 -16.57
N PRO A 66 -2.23 11.15 -15.32
CA PRO A 66 -2.52 10.16 -14.27
C PRO A 66 -3.80 9.38 -14.59
N ILE A 67 -3.85 8.10 -14.20
CA ILE A 67 -5.12 7.37 -14.17
C ILE A 67 -5.94 8.07 -13.09
N THR A 68 -6.86 8.95 -13.48
CA THR A 68 -7.58 9.79 -12.51
C THR A 68 -8.65 9.02 -11.77
N GLU A 69 -9.17 7.94 -12.37
CA GLU A 69 -10.25 7.14 -11.82
C GLU A 69 -9.85 5.66 -11.81
N ILE A 70 -9.91 5.05 -10.63
CA ILE A 70 -9.81 3.60 -10.43
C ILE A 70 -11.24 3.13 -10.25
N LYS A 71 -11.77 2.36 -11.20
CA LYS A 71 -13.19 1.95 -11.23
C LYS A 71 -13.36 0.57 -11.82
N GLU A 72 -14.45 -0.10 -11.44
CA GLU A 72 -14.98 -1.27 -12.11
C GLU A 72 -15.13 -1.01 -13.62
N ASP A 73 -14.81 -2.03 -14.41
CA ASP A 73 -14.82 -2.04 -15.88
C ASP A 73 -13.97 -0.94 -16.53
N SER A 74 -12.93 -0.46 -15.85
CA SER A 74 -11.96 0.48 -16.43
C SER A 74 -11.16 -0.19 -17.56
N PRO A 75 -11.16 0.34 -18.79
CA PRO A 75 -10.52 -0.29 -19.94
C PRO A 75 -9.01 0.04 -20.06
N ASN A 76 -8.41 0.61 -19.01
CA ASN A 76 -7.07 1.17 -19.08
C ASN A 76 -6.29 1.09 -17.76
N ASP A 77 -6.57 0.09 -16.93
CA ASP A 77 -5.86 -0.14 -15.68
C ASP A 77 -5.31 -1.57 -15.51
N GLU A 78 -5.68 -2.52 -16.37
CA GLU A 78 -5.13 -3.87 -16.42
C GLU A 78 -4.24 -4.03 -17.67
N PRO A 79 -2.93 -3.69 -17.62
CA PRO A 79 -2.12 -3.46 -18.81
C PRO A 79 -2.02 -4.65 -19.76
N MET A 80 -2.13 -5.89 -19.28
CA MET A 80 -2.17 -7.07 -20.14
C MET A 80 -3.60 -7.42 -20.51
N GLU A 81 -4.49 -7.54 -19.52
CA GLU A 81 -5.85 -8.04 -19.73
C GLU A 81 -6.72 -7.11 -20.57
N ASP A 82 -6.63 -5.79 -20.38
CA ASP A 82 -7.37 -4.80 -21.19
C ASP A 82 -6.88 -4.76 -22.64
N ASN A 83 -5.55 -4.83 -22.85
CA ASN A 83 -4.97 -4.92 -24.19
C ASN A 83 -5.45 -6.18 -24.90
N LEU A 84 -5.49 -7.31 -24.20
CA LEU A 84 -5.98 -8.57 -24.75
C LEU A 84 -7.48 -8.51 -25.02
N ALA A 85 -8.29 -7.91 -24.15
CA ALA A 85 -9.73 -7.75 -24.38
C ALA A 85 -10.03 -7.09 -25.74
N VAL A 86 -9.19 -6.14 -26.16
CA VAL A 86 -9.37 -5.42 -27.44
C VAL A 86 -8.64 -6.09 -28.62
N ASN A 87 -7.48 -6.71 -28.40
CA ASN A 87 -6.56 -7.08 -29.49
C ASN A 87 -6.23 -8.58 -29.60
N ARG A 88 -6.90 -9.45 -28.83
CA ARG A 88 -6.64 -10.91 -28.75
C ARG A 88 -6.51 -11.64 -30.09
N ASP A 89 -7.28 -11.23 -31.09
CA ASP A 89 -7.28 -11.86 -32.40
C ASP A 89 -6.16 -11.35 -33.31
N ASN A 90 -5.64 -10.16 -33.01
CA ASN A 90 -4.58 -9.51 -33.78
C ASN A 90 -3.18 -9.84 -33.25
N TYR A 91 -3.05 -10.15 -31.96
CA TYR A 91 -1.75 -10.45 -31.35
C TYR A 91 -1.19 -11.80 -31.77
N ARG A 92 0.14 -11.83 -31.96
CA ARG A 92 0.86 -13.07 -32.18
C ARG A 92 0.74 -13.95 -30.94
N LYS A 93 0.33 -15.18 -31.15
CA LYS A 93 0.11 -16.16 -30.07
C LYS A 93 0.55 -17.56 -30.49
N GLY A 94 0.85 -18.39 -29.50
CA GLY A 94 1.10 -19.82 -29.67
C GLY A 94 0.40 -20.60 -28.58
N ILE A 95 0.04 -21.85 -28.87
CA ILE A 95 -0.62 -22.74 -27.92
C ILE A 95 0.38 -23.82 -27.51
N THR A 96 0.45 -24.11 -26.21
CA THR A 96 1.34 -25.14 -25.70
C THR A 96 0.83 -26.54 -26.02
N ASN A 97 1.73 -27.45 -26.39
CA ASN A 97 1.42 -28.87 -26.56
C ASN A 97 1.32 -29.60 -25.21
N ALA A 98 1.15 -30.92 -25.24
CA ALA A 98 1.07 -31.76 -24.03
C ALA A 98 2.32 -31.68 -23.12
N LYS A 99 3.47 -31.27 -23.66
CA LYS A 99 4.73 -31.05 -22.92
C LYS A 99 4.91 -29.60 -22.47
N GLY A 100 3.90 -28.75 -22.64
CA GLY A 100 3.96 -27.33 -22.33
C GLY A 100 4.76 -26.51 -23.36
N GLU A 101 5.19 -27.10 -24.48
CA GLU A 101 6.04 -26.44 -25.47
C GLU A 101 5.20 -25.62 -26.45
N PHE A 102 5.64 -24.40 -26.77
CA PHE A 102 4.98 -23.54 -27.76
C PHE A 102 5.95 -23.05 -28.84
N THR A 103 5.40 -22.65 -29.98
CA THR A 103 6.10 -21.93 -31.04
C THR A 103 5.22 -20.82 -31.58
N ILE A 104 5.75 -19.61 -31.69
CA ILE A 104 5.10 -18.45 -32.30
C ILE A 104 5.94 -18.03 -33.49
N SER A 105 5.39 -18.19 -34.69
CA SER A 105 6.06 -17.80 -35.93
C SER A 105 5.63 -16.40 -36.36
N GLY A 106 6.35 -15.77 -37.27
CA GLY A 106 5.87 -14.52 -37.85
C GLY A 106 6.06 -13.31 -36.93
N VAL A 107 6.97 -13.36 -35.95
CA VAL A 107 7.10 -12.31 -34.91
C VAL A 107 7.87 -11.10 -35.48
N PRO A 108 7.24 -9.92 -35.59
CA PRO A 108 7.91 -8.69 -36.04
C PRO A 108 8.99 -8.24 -35.05
N ASP A 109 10.03 -7.56 -35.53
CA ASP A 109 11.06 -7.00 -34.65
C ASP A 109 10.50 -5.85 -33.81
N ALA A 110 10.30 -6.11 -32.53
CA ALA A 110 9.73 -5.21 -31.54
C ALA A 110 10.05 -5.73 -30.12
N ARG A 111 9.53 -5.04 -29.10
CA ARG A 111 9.51 -5.53 -27.72
C ARG A 111 8.12 -6.04 -27.35
N TYR A 112 8.08 -7.13 -26.60
CA TYR A 112 6.85 -7.80 -26.20
C TYR A 112 6.86 -8.16 -24.71
N PHE A 113 5.71 -8.04 -24.07
CA PHE A 113 5.41 -8.75 -22.83
C PHE A 113 4.86 -10.13 -23.18
N LEU A 114 5.22 -11.15 -22.40
CA LEU A 114 4.71 -12.51 -22.60
C LEU A 114 3.66 -12.82 -21.55
N TYR A 115 2.42 -12.93 -22.01
CA TYR A 115 1.29 -13.21 -21.15
C TYR A 115 0.74 -14.61 -21.45
N VAL A 116 0.61 -15.43 -20.43
CA VAL A 116 0.09 -16.79 -20.54
C VAL A 116 -1.32 -16.85 -20.00
N GLU A 117 -2.22 -17.43 -20.78
CA GLU A 117 -3.56 -17.83 -20.34
C GLU A 117 -3.64 -19.36 -20.31
N PRO A 118 -3.56 -19.96 -19.11
CA PRO A 118 -3.84 -21.38 -18.94
C PRO A 118 -5.27 -21.71 -19.33
N SER A 119 -5.47 -22.89 -19.94
CA SER A 119 -6.81 -23.44 -20.20
C SER A 119 -7.29 -24.40 -19.12
N ASP A 120 -6.43 -24.71 -18.14
CA ASP A 120 -6.76 -25.58 -17.02
C ASP A 120 -7.39 -24.81 -15.86
N GLY A 121 -7.92 -25.54 -14.87
CA GLY A 121 -8.44 -24.96 -13.64
C GLY A 121 -7.40 -24.84 -12.52
N GLU A 122 -6.15 -25.24 -12.77
CA GLU A 122 -5.08 -25.34 -11.76
C GLU A 122 -4.17 -24.10 -11.75
N HIS A 123 -4.11 -23.33 -12.84
CA HIS A 123 -3.17 -22.20 -12.97
C HIS A 123 -3.87 -20.87 -13.23
N LEU A 124 -3.20 -19.78 -12.85
CA LEU A 124 -3.68 -18.41 -13.06
C LEU A 124 -3.06 -17.78 -14.32
N PRO A 125 -3.82 -16.90 -15.02
CA PRO A 125 -3.26 -16.04 -16.07
C PRO A 125 -2.09 -15.17 -15.60
N GLY A 126 -1.14 -14.90 -16.49
CA GLY A 126 0.04 -14.09 -16.21
C GLY A 126 1.34 -14.76 -16.63
N GLY A 127 2.27 -14.92 -15.69
CA GLY A 127 3.60 -15.47 -15.89
C GLY A 127 4.71 -14.55 -15.39
N ASP A 128 5.87 -15.12 -15.05
CA ASP A 128 7.06 -14.38 -14.61
C ASP A 128 7.68 -13.45 -15.68
N MET A 129 7.26 -13.60 -16.94
CA MET A 129 7.64 -12.74 -18.06
C MET A 129 6.56 -11.71 -18.46
N ALA A 130 5.43 -11.64 -17.73
CA ALA A 130 4.32 -10.75 -18.05
C ALA A 130 4.60 -9.28 -17.72
N ASN A 131 5.61 -8.99 -16.88
CA ASN A 131 5.83 -7.65 -16.34
C ASN A 131 7.05 -6.93 -16.88
N LYS A 132 7.88 -7.57 -17.71
CA LYS A 132 9.06 -6.95 -18.32
C LYS A 132 9.09 -7.29 -19.80
N SER A 133 9.03 -6.26 -20.64
CA SER A 133 9.14 -6.45 -22.08
C SER A 133 10.51 -6.99 -22.44
N VAL A 134 10.58 -7.82 -23.49
CA VAL A 134 11.81 -8.38 -24.07
C VAL A 134 11.79 -8.17 -25.58
N SER A 135 12.95 -7.92 -26.19
CA SER A 135 13.07 -7.83 -27.64
C SER A 135 12.96 -9.21 -28.29
N VAL A 136 12.65 -9.25 -29.59
CA VAL A 136 12.71 -10.50 -30.36
C VAL A 136 14.09 -11.13 -30.29
N ALA A 137 15.17 -10.35 -30.43
CA ALA A 137 16.53 -10.86 -30.31
C ALA A 137 16.80 -11.53 -28.95
N GLU A 138 16.30 -10.94 -27.86
CA GLU A 138 16.37 -11.54 -26.52
C GLU A 138 15.58 -12.86 -26.47
N MET A 139 14.36 -12.89 -27.03
CA MET A 139 13.48 -14.07 -27.03
C MET A 139 13.99 -15.23 -27.89
N THR A 140 14.72 -14.96 -28.96
CA THR A 140 15.22 -15.99 -29.90
C THR A 140 16.64 -16.45 -29.59
N SER A 141 17.33 -15.78 -28.67
CA SER A 141 18.68 -16.16 -28.24
C SER A 141 18.74 -17.54 -27.58
N LYS A 142 17.64 -17.98 -26.97
CA LYS A 142 17.47 -19.31 -26.35
C LYS A 142 15.98 -19.62 -26.18
N PRO A 143 15.59 -20.90 -26.09
CA PRO A 143 14.23 -21.27 -25.74
C PRO A 143 13.79 -20.62 -24.42
N LEU A 144 12.58 -20.03 -24.44
CA LEU A 144 11.99 -19.40 -23.27
C LEU A 144 11.50 -20.45 -22.27
N LYS A 145 11.53 -20.08 -21.00
CA LYS A 145 10.91 -20.85 -19.91
C LYS A 145 10.06 -19.89 -19.10
N ILE A 146 8.74 -19.99 -19.28
CA ILE A 146 7.77 -19.13 -18.60
C ILE A 146 7.21 -19.90 -17.41
N LEU A 147 7.26 -19.29 -16.23
CA LEU A 147 6.67 -19.84 -15.02
C LEU A 147 5.32 -19.18 -14.71
N VAL A 148 4.27 -19.98 -14.56
CA VAL A 148 2.94 -19.50 -14.14
C VAL A 148 2.66 -19.78 -12.67
N SER A 149 1.74 -19.00 -12.09
CA SER A 149 1.23 -19.21 -10.73
C SER A 149 0.18 -20.33 -10.72
N GLY A 150 0.14 -21.10 -9.64
CA GLY A 150 -1.02 -21.93 -9.34
C GLY A 150 -2.22 -21.11 -8.92
N LYS A 151 -3.38 -21.76 -8.94
CA LYS A 151 -4.67 -21.26 -8.47
C LYS A 151 -5.05 -22.00 -7.20
N ILE A 152 -5.51 -21.27 -6.19
CA ILE A 152 -5.93 -21.87 -4.93
C ILE A 152 -7.22 -22.66 -5.16
N PRO A 153 -7.27 -23.96 -4.78
CA PRO A 153 -8.51 -24.73 -4.86
C PRO A 153 -9.62 -24.13 -3.99
N GLN A 154 -10.87 -24.13 -4.48
CA GLN A 154 -12.00 -23.47 -3.80
C GLN A 154 -12.26 -23.97 -2.37
N ASN A 155 -11.95 -25.23 -2.07
CA ASN A 155 -12.13 -25.84 -0.77
C ASN A 155 -10.90 -25.74 0.14
N ALA A 156 -9.81 -25.10 -0.30
CA ALA A 156 -8.60 -24.91 0.49
C ALA A 156 -8.90 -24.07 1.74
N LYS A 157 -8.18 -24.37 2.82
CA LYS A 157 -8.34 -23.77 4.15
C LYS A 157 -7.02 -23.15 4.57
N TYR A 158 -7.12 -22.10 5.38
CA TYR A 158 -5.98 -21.47 6.01
C TYR A 158 -5.33 -22.45 7.00
N VAL A 159 -4.01 -22.45 7.08
CA VAL A 159 -3.23 -23.37 7.93
C VAL A 159 -2.27 -22.67 8.89
N GLY A 160 -2.15 -21.34 8.81
CA GLY A 160 -1.30 -20.53 9.68
C GLY A 160 0.16 -20.51 9.24
N SER A 161 0.82 -19.38 9.50
CA SER A 161 2.21 -19.15 9.09
C SER A 161 3.20 -20.14 9.71
N SER A 162 2.95 -20.66 10.91
CA SER A 162 3.77 -21.69 11.55
C SER A 162 3.86 -22.95 10.70
N LYS A 163 2.76 -23.35 10.05
CA LYS A 163 2.74 -24.49 9.15
C LYS A 163 3.55 -24.21 7.88
N CYS A 164 3.48 -23.00 7.35
CA CYS A 164 4.30 -22.60 6.20
C CYS A 164 5.80 -22.65 6.56
N LEU A 165 6.17 -22.08 7.71
CA LEU A 165 7.55 -21.93 8.15
C LEU A 165 8.23 -23.25 8.51
N SER A 166 7.49 -24.34 8.76
CA SER A 166 8.09 -25.67 8.96
C SER A 166 8.83 -26.18 7.72
N CYS A 167 8.40 -25.77 6.52
CA CYS A 167 9.05 -26.12 5.24
C CYS A 167 9.80 -24.92 4.62
N HIS A 168 9.38 -23.69 4.95
CA HIS A 168 9.88 -22.45 4.36
C HIS A 168 10.71 -21.62 5.35
N THR A 169 11.60 -22.28 6.11
CA THR A 169 12.41 -21.67 7.18
C THR A 169 13.20 -20.43 6.74
N GLY A 170 13.64 -20.38 5.47
CA GLY A 170 14.35 -19.24 4.89
C GLY A 170 13.52 -17.94 4.77
N TYR A 171 12.24 -17.96 5.12
CA TYR A 171 11.35 -16.79 5.16
C TYR A 171 10.99 -16.35 6.58
N ALA A 172 11.60 -16.95 7.62
CA ALA A 172 11.35 -16.58 9.02
C ALA A 172 11.67 -15.12 9.36
N PHE A 173 12.41 -14.41 8.51
CA PHE A 173 12.62 -12.95 8.64
C PHE A 173 11.33 -12.13 8.58
N GLU A 174 10.23 -12.69 8.05
CA GLU A 174 8.93 -12.04 8.05
C GLU A 174 8.45 -11.69 9.47
N LYS A 175 8.82 -12.51 10.47
CA LYS A 175 8.55 -12.26 11.89
C LYS A 175 9.11 -10.92 12.39
N LYS A 176 10.13 -10.39 11.71
CA LYS A 176 10.79 -9.10 11.98
C LYS A 176 10.21 -7.94 11.19
N THR A 177 9.07 -8.10 10.52
CA THR A 177 8.42 -7.07 9.72
C THR A 177 7.22 -6.49 10.44
N LEU A 178 6.83 -5.25 10.13
CA LEU A 178 5.64 -4.65 10.74
C LEU A 178 4.32 -5.25 10.25
N HIS A 179 4.35 -6.09 9.21
CA HIS A 179 3.23 -6.97 8.88
C HIS A 179 2.96 -8.00 9.98
N LYS A 180 3.99 -8.47 10.69
CA LYS A 180 3.89 -9.42 11.81
C LYS A 180 3.80 -8.78 13.19
N LEU A 181 4.17 -7.52 13.31
CA LEU A 181 4.23 -6.81 14.59
C LEU A 181 3.12 -5.75 14.73
N GLY A 182 2.14 -5.71 13.82
CA GLY A 182 1.11 -4.67 13.81
C GLY A 182 0.12 -4.78 14.97
N ILE A 183 -0.12 -5.99 15.47
CA ILE A 183 -0.96 -6.30 16.63
C ILE A 183 -0.16 -7.13 17.62
N SER A 184 -0.09 -6.72 18.88
CA SER A 184 0.69 -7.44 19.90
C SER A 184 -0.05 -7.47 21.22
N VAL A 185 -0.19 -8.65 21.84
CA VAL A 185 -0.72 -8.79 23.19
C VAL A 185 0.24 -8.17 24.20
N VAL A 186 -0.30 -7.35 25.09
CA VAL A 186 0.51 -6.64 26.10
C VAL A 186 1.22 -7.64 27.00
N GLY A 187 2.55 -7.55 27.03
CA GLY A 187 3.40 -8.40 27.88
C GLY A 187 3.53 -9.86 27.43
N LYS A 188 2.92 -10.26 26.31
CA LYS A 188 2.91 -11.66 25.82
C LYS A 188 3.17 -11.72 24.30
N PRO A 189 4.41 -11.47 23.82
CA PRO A 189 4.72 -11.60 22.40
C PRO A 189 4.52 -13.04 21.92
N SER A 190 3.98 -13.21 20.70
CA SER A 190 3.74 -14.53 20.11
C SER A 190 5.01 -15.17 19.55
N GLY A 191 4.96 -16.46 19.23
CA GLY A 191 6.08 -17.16 18.57
C GLY A 191 6.28 -16.74 17.10
N LEU A 192 5.38 -15.93 16.54
CA LEU A 192 5.47 -15.35 15.20
C LEU A 192 6.02 -13.91 15.19
N GLN A 193 6.41 -13.37 16.34
CA GLN A 193 6.84 -11.98 16.48
C GLN A 193 8.29 -11.86 16.94
N ASP A 194 9.07 -11.05 16.21
CA ASP A 194 10.45 -10.72 16.56
C ASP A 194 10.70 -9.21 16.43
N TYR A 195 10.87 -8.55 17.57
CA TYR A 195 11.00 -7.09 17.67
C TYR A 195 12.45 -6.59 17.48
N SER A 196 13.41 -7.46 17.15
CA SER A 196 14.85 -7.10 17.09
C SER A 196 15.17 -5.92 16.16
N ARG A 197 14.35 -5.68 15.14
CA ARG A 197 14.50 -4.54 14.21
C ARG A 197 13.83 -3.24 14.68
N PHE A 198 13.08 -3.29 15.78
CA PHE A 198 12.30 -2.17 16.31
C PHE A 198 12.52 -2.05 17.84
N PRO A 199 13.72 -1.68 18.31
CA PRO A 199 14.03 -1.60 19.74
C PRO A 199 13.14 -0.60 20.51
N HIS A 200 12.62 0.42 19.82
CA HIS A 200 11.73 1.44 20.36
C HIS A 200 10.24 1.13 20.18
N PHE A 201 9.89 -0.12 19.83
CA PHE A 201 8.51 -0.50 19.52
C PHE A 201 7.55 -0.20 20.68
N ASN A 202 7.99 -0.42 21.92
CA ASN A 202 7.19 -0.28 23.14
C ASN A 202 7.40 1.04 23.90
N ASP A 203 8.04 2.06 23.32
CA ASP A 203 8.33 3.31 24.03
C ASP A 203 7.08 4.00 24.59
N GLY A 204 5.94 3.92 23.90
CA GLY A 204 4.66 4.44 24.37
C GLY A 204 4.03 3.52 25.41
N LEU A 205 4.00 2.20 25.14
CA LEU A 205 3.46 1.20 26.05
C LEU A 205 4.18 1.24 27.42
N ASN A 206 5.50 1.32 27.42
CA ASN A 206 6.33 1.41 28.63
C ASN A 206 5.96 2.64 29.47
N LYS A 207 5.63 3.78 28.84
CA LYS A 207 5.15 4.96 29.56
C LYS A 207 3.81 4.70 30.24
N LEU A 208 2.87 4.04 29.55
CA LEU A 208 1.57 3.71 30.13
C LEU A 208 1.69 2.70 31.28
N MET A 209 2.52 1.67 31.12
CA MET A 209 2.83 0.68 32.16
C MET A 209 3.45 1.29 33.41
N ALA A 210 4.24 2.36 33.26
CA ALA A 210 4.83 3.10 34.37
C ALA A 210 3.84 4.00 35.13
N GLY A 211 2.61 4.13 34.64
CA GLY A 211 1.57 4.99 35.22
C GLY A 211 1.52 6.37 34.57
N LYS A 212 0.40 6.68 33.92
CA LYS A 212 0.17 7.98 33.28
C LYS A 212 -1.26 8.43 33.47
N LYS A 213 -1.45 9.71 33.79
CA LYS A 213 -2.77 10.35 33.82
C LYS A 213 -2.87 11.35 32.68
N PHE A 214 -3.95 11.29 31.92
CA PHE A 214 -4.28 12.19 30.84
C PHE A 214 -5.60 12.91 31.13
N TYR A 215 -5.66 14.19 30.79
CA TYR A 215 -6.87 15.01 30.84
C TYR A 215 -7.36 15.26 29.42
N PHE A 216 -8.62 14.95 29.16
CA PHE A 216 -9.29 15.16 27.87
C PHE A 216 -10.15 16.42 27.97
N TYR A 217 -9.80 17.44 27.17
CA TYR A 217 -10.38 18.77 27.29
C TYR A 217 -10.56 19.45 25.92
N GLY A 218 -11.29 20.56 25.89
CA GLY A 218 -11.44 21.37 24.69
C GLY A 218 -12.08 20.61 23.52
N PHE A 219 -13.19 19.93 23.78
CA PHE A 219 -13.91 19.12 22.79
C PHE A 219 -14.29 19.91 21.54
N ASP A 220 -13.98 19.36 20.38
CA ASP A 220 -14.30 19.92 19.07
C ASP A 220 -15.03 18.88 18.21
N LYS A 221 -16.36 19.04 18.12
CA LYS A 221 -17.24 18.14 17.34
C LYS A 221 -16.97 18.15 15.84
N SER A 222 -16.27 19.15 15.31
CA SER A 222 -15.98 19.25 13.87
C SER A 222 -14.84 18.34 13.42
N ARG A 223 -14.11 17.75 14.37
CA ARG A 223 -13.00 16.84 14.10
C ARG A 223 -13.47 15.39 13.98
N GLY A 224 -12.64 14.58 13.34
CA GLY A 224 -12.83 13.13 13.20
C GLY A 224 -12.65 12.40 14.54
N PHE A 225 -11.71 11.45 14.61
CA PHE A 225 -11.45 10.68 15.84
C PHE A 225 -10.73 11.48 16.95
N ASP A 226 -10.16 12.64 16.62
CA ASP A 226 -9.28 13.44 17.47
C ASP A 226 -10.02 14.71 17.91
N LYS A 227 -11.07 14.52 18.72
CA LYS A 227 -12.00 15.58 19.12
C LYS A 227 -11.53 16.32 20.38
N TYR A 228 -10.79 15.66 21.24
CA TYR A 228 -10.22 16.27 22.45
C TYR A 228 -8.77 16.73 22.23
N MET A 229 -8.35 17.70 23.02
CA MET A 229 -6.93 17.89 23.33
C MET A 229 -6.56 17.00 24.51
N ILE A 230 -5.29 16.57 24.55
CA ILE A 230 -4.74 15.74 25.63
C ILE A 230 -3.64 16.51 26.35
N SER A 231 -3.59 16.36 27.66
CA SER A 231 -2.50 16.86 28.49
C SER A 231 -2.20 15.89 29.63
N GLU A 232 -0.93 15.70 29.98
CA GLU A 232 -0.52 14.95 31.17
C GLU A 232 -0.72 15.76 32.48
N LYS A 233 -0.86 17.08 32.36
CA LYS A 233 -1.12 18.01 33.48
C LYS A 233 -2.52 18.58 33.36
N MET A 234 -3.13 18.91 34.51
CA MET A 234 -4.41 19.61 34.53
C MET A 234 -4.30 20.89 33.67
N PRO A 235 -5.17 21.10 32.67
CA PRO A 235 -5.21 22.34 31.91
C PRO A 235 -5.47 23.55 32.80
N SER A 236 -5.01 24.73 32.39
CA SER A 236 -5.21 25.98 33.16
C SER A 236 -6.69 26.29 33.39
N ASP A 237 -7.52 26.00 32.39
CA ASP A 237 -8.98 25.97 32.54
C ASP A 237 -9.42 24.54 32.88
N ALA A 238 -9.44 24.22 34.18
CA ALA A 238 -9.92 22.93 34.67
C ALA A 238 -11.39 22.67 34.31
N SER A 239 -12.19 23.74 34.12
CA SER A 239 -13.58 23.61 33.70
C SER A 239 -13.71 23.14 32.26
N SER A 240 -12.67 23.21 31.44
CA SER A 240 -12.68 22.68 30.06
C SER A 240 -12.50 21.15 29.98
N VAL A 241 -12.14 20.51 31.09
CA VAL A 241 -11.86 19.06 31.14
C VAL A 241 -13.16 18.28 31.27
N SER A 242 -13.37 17.32 30.36
CA SER A 242 -14.57 16.49 30.35
C SER A 242 -14.38 15.22 31.19
N PHE A 243 -13.26 14.52 30.98
CA PHE A 243 -12.88 13.34 31.75
C PHE A 243 -11.36 13.23 31.85
N SER A 244 -10.89 12.39 32.77
CA SER A 244 -9.48 11.98 32.82
C SER A 244 -9.35 10.48 32.60
N ALA A 245 -8.20 10.03 32.11
CA ALA A 245 -7.85 8.61 31.97
C ALA A 245 -6.52 8.35 32.68
N THR A 246 -6.54 7.48 33.69
CA THR A 246 -5.36 7.09 34.48
C THR A 246 -4.98 5.66 34.14
N PHE A 247 -3.86 5.48 33.45
CA PHE A 247 -3.25 4.19 33.13
C PHE A 247 -2.40 3.69 34.29
N PHE A 248 -2.46 2.41 34.58
CA PHE A 248 -1.68 1.75 35.63
C PHE A 248 -1.51 0.26 35.31
N LYS A 249 -0.43 -0.32 35.84
CA LYS A 249 -0.25 -1.78 35.91
C LYS A 249 -0.98 -2.29 37.15
N ASP A 250 -1.94 -3.18 36.96
CA ASP A 250 -2.70 -3.77 38.07
C ASP A 250 -1.92 -4.93 38.72
N ALA A 251 -2.42 -5.47 39.83
CA ALA A 251 -1.75 -6.50 40.62
C ALA A 251 -1.53 -7.82 39.85
N ASP A 252 -2.40 -8.13 38.88
CA ASP A 252 -2.28 -9.25 37.94
C ASP A 252 -1.22 -9.00 36.84
N GLY A 253 -0.66 -7.79 36.78
CA GLY A 253 0.32 -7.35 35.81
C GLY A 253 -0.27 -6.84 34.50
N GLU A 254 -1.60 -6.84 34.35
CA GLU A 254 -2.28 -6.28 33.19
C GLU A 254 -2.18 -4.75 33.17
N LEU A 255 -2.15 -4.20 31.96
CA LEU A 255 -2.32 -2.75 31.77
C LEU A 255 -3.81 -2.43 31.84
N LYS A 256 -4.20 -1.54 32.75
CA LYS A 256 -5.57 -1.03 32.84
C LYS A 256 -5.57 0.48 32.75
N PHE A 257 -6.70 1.06 32.39
CA PHE A 257 -6.94 2.48 32.61
C PHE A 257 -8.29 2.73 33.25
N LYS A 258 -8.33 3.69 34.18
CA LYS A 258 -9.53 4.16 34.85
C LYS A 258 -9.91 5.53 34.30
N ILE A 259 -11.15 5.68 33.85
CA ILE A 259 -11.72 6.97 33.47
C ILE A 259 -12.57 7.56 34.59
N GLU A 260 -12.43 8.86 34.81
CA GLU A 260 -13.14 9.61 35.85
C GLU A 260 -13.81 10.84 35.20
N ASN A 261 -15.08 11.04 35.52
CA ASN A 261 -15.84 12.19 35.05
C ASN A 261 -15.39 13.45 35.79
N MET A 262 -14.85 14.43 35.05
CA MET A 262 -14.35 15.67 35.65
C MET A 262 -15.44 16.75 35.75
N LYS A 263 -16.63 16.50 35.19
CA LYS A 263 -17.79 17.39 35.22
C LYS A 263 -18.79 17.02 36.32
N ASP A 264 -18.85 15.73 36.65
CA ASP A 264 -19.79 15.19 37.63
C ASP A 264 -19.13 14.04 38.41
N PRO A 265 -18.57 14.30 39.61
CA PRO A 265 -17.94 13.27 40.44
C PRO A 265 -18.88 12.16 40.92
N SER A 266 -20.21 12.34 40.81
CA SER A 266 -21.18 11.29 41.17
C SER A 266 -21.30 10.19 40.10
N ASP A 267 -20.82 10.47 38.89
CA ASP A 267 -20.75 9.49 37.81
C ASP A 267 -19.60 8.50 38.08
N ALA A 268 -19.95 7.25 38.34
CA ALA A 268 -19.01 6.23 38.80
C ALA A 268 -17.86 6.03 37.79
N PRO A 269 -16.59 6.01 38.26
CA PRO A 269 -15.46 5.70 37.40
C PRO A 269 -15.60 4.35 36.70
N ARG A 270 -15.06 4.25 35.49
CA ARG A 270 -15.01 2.99 34.72
C ARG A 270 -13.57 2.57 34.53
N THR A 271 -13.30 1.26 34.55
CA THR A 271 -11.96 0.70 34.36
C THR A 271 -11.99 -0.31 33.22
N TYR A 272 -10.99 -0.25 32.35
CA TYR A 272 -10.85 -1.14 31.20
C TYR A 272 -9.47 -1.79 31.17
N VAL A 273 -9.42 -3.02 30.66
CA VAL A 273 -8.17 -3.73 30.39
C VAL A 273 -7.67 -3.36 28.99
N VAL A 274 -6.40 -2.97 28.89
CA VAL A 274 -5.69 -2.80 27.63
C VAL A 274 -5.01 -4.11 27.28
N GLU A 275 -5.59 -4.84 26.33
CA GLU A 275 -5.19 -6.20 26.02
C GLU A 275 -4.12 -6.25 24.92
N MET A 276 -4.19 -5.35 23.94
CA MET A 276 -3.29 -5.35 22.80
C MET A 276 -2.79 -3.95 22.44
N THR A 277 -1.65 -3.89 21.75
CA THR A 277 -1.21 -2.70 21.02
C THR A 277 -1.54 -2.83 19.54
N TYR A 278 -1.80 -1.69 18.89
CA TYR A 278 -2.07 -1.59 17.46
C TYR A 278 -1.17 -0.55 16.79
N GLY A 279 -0.33 -0.98 15.86
CA GLY A 279 0.75 -0.20 15.27
C GLY A 279 2.05 -0.43 16.04
N GLY A 280 2.89 0.59 16.14
CA GLY A 280 4.25 0.47 16.69
C GLY A 280 5.30 0.33 15.59
N GLY A 281 6.56 0.53 15.97
CA GLY A 281 7.75 0.38 15.11
C GLY A 281 7.92 1.39 13.95
N LEU A 282 6.89 2.19 13.63
CA LEU A 282 6.96 3.28 12.64
C LEU A 282 6.56 4.63 13.26
N TYR A 283 5.34 5.10 12.98
CA TYR A 283 4.96 6.50 13.18
C TYR A 283 3.90 6.70 14.27
N LYS A 284 3.23 5.62 14.69
CA LYS A 284 2.27 5.65 15.79
C LYS A 284 2.01 4.28 16.40
N GLN A 285 1.55 4.27 17.64
CA GLN A 285 0.98 3.11 18.34
C GLN A 285 -0.34 3.54 19.02
N ARG A 286 -1.33 2.65 19.03
CA ARG A 286 -2.62 2.79 19.72
C ARG A 286 -2.82 1.62 20.67
N TYR A 287 -3.72 1.77 21.62
CA TYR A 287 -3.92 0.80 22.69
C TYR A 287 -5.34 0.25 22.61
N LEU A 288 -5.45 -1.05 22.37
CA LEU A 288 -6.73 -1.74 22.22
C LEU A 288 -7.22 -2.19 23.59
N TYR A 289 -8.36 -1.67 24.01
CA TYR A 289 -9.00 -2.04 25.26
C TYR A 289 -10.25 -2.86 25.03
N ARG A 290 -10.52 -3.78 25.95
CA ARG A 290 -11.67 -4.68 25.88
C ARG A 290 -12.87 -4.07 26.58
N VAL A 291 -14.04 -4.18 25.95
CA VAL A 291 -15.33 -3.81 26.53
C VAL A 291 -16.26 -5.02 26.43
N GLY A 292 -16.75 -5.47 27.57
CA GLY A 292 -17.55 -6.69 27.72
C GLY A 292 -17.16 -7.45 29.00
N ASN A 293 -18.08 -8.31 29.48
CA ASN A 293 -17.98 -8.95 30.79
C ASN A 293 -17.61 -10.45 30.71
N ALA A 294 -17.19 -10.97 29.56
CA ALA A 294 -16.95 -12.41 29.41
C ALA A 294 -15.63 -12.72 28.71
N HIS A 295 -14.66 -13.17 29.50
CA HIS A 295 -13.57 -14.05 29.02
C HIS A 295 -14.22 -15.23 28.25
N PRO A 296 -13.62 -15.69 27.14
CA PRO A 296 -14.11 -15.69 25.75
C PRO A 296 -15.36 -16.56 25.46
N PRO A 297 -16.07 -16.41 24.30
CA PRO A 297 -15.78 -15.51 23.16
C PRO A 297 -16.98 -14.69 22.59
N VAL A 298 -18.17 -14.70 23.20
CA VAL A 298 -19.33 -13.98 22.62
C VAL A 298 -19.54 -12.62 23.27
N GLY A 299 -19.22 -11.55 22.55
CA GLY A 299 -19.68 -10.20 22.85
C GLY A 299 -18.64 -9.22 23.41
N ASP A 300 -17.41 -9.68 23.62
CA ASP A 300 -16.27 -8.82 23.92
C ASP A 300 -15.70 -8.24 22.62
N ALA A 301 -15.44 -6.93 22.62
CA ALA A 301 -14.95 -6.20 21.46
C ALA A 301 -13.76 -5.33 21.86
N HIS A 302 -12.78 -5.22 20.96
CA HIS A 302 -11.63 -4.36 21.18
C HIS A 302 -11.87 -2.98 20.59
N PHE A 303 -11.41 -1.95 21.28
CA PHE A 303 -11.53 -0.57 20.81
C PHE A 303 -10.19 0.13 20.91
N PRO A 304 -9.74 0.82 19.85
CA PRO A 304 -8.54 1.64 19.94
C PRO A 304 -8.81 2.91 20.75
N PHE A 305 -7.95 3.17 21.74
CA PHE A 305 -7.92 4.41 22.50
C PHE A 305 -6.49 4.91 22.63
N LEU A 306 -6.35 6.24 22.63
CA LEU A 306 -5.09 6.97 22.79
C LEU A 306 -4.04 6.64 21.72
N GLN A 307 -3.47 7.66 21.09
CA GLN A 307 -2.40 7.48 20.11
C GLN A 307 -1.08 8.05 20.64
N TYR A 308 -0.02 7.22 20.61
CA TYR A 308 1.36 7.62 20.82
C TYR A 308 2.08 7.82 19.49
N ASN A 309 2.79 8.95 19.35
CA ASN A 309 3.59 9.30 18.18
C ASN A 309 5.08 9.41 18.59
N PRO A 310 5.95 8.48 18.18
CA PRO A 310 7.37 8.51 18.56
C PRO A 310 8.13 9.75 18.10
N THR A 311 7.67 10.41 17.02
CA THR A 311 8.29 11.62 16.47
C THR A 311 7.57 12.90 16.89
N GLY A 312 6.62 12.81 17.83
CA GLY A 312 5.87 13.96 18.31
C GLY A 312 6.71 14.91 19.15
N ASP A 313 6.33 16.19 19.15
CA ASP A 313 7.00 17.24 19.92
C ASP A 313 5.97 18.13 20.62
N GLU A 314 6.11 18.29 21.94
CA GLU A 314 5.17 19.08 22.75
C GLU A 314 5.21 20.58 22.44
N SER A 315 6.32 21.07 21.89
CA SER A 315 6.49 22.48 21.47
C SER A 315 5.68 22.84 20.22
N TYR A 316 5.11 21.86 19.53
CA TYR A 316 4.29 22.11 18.35
C TYR A 316 2.88 22.54 18.74
N ASN A 317 2.44 23.67 18.17
CA ASN A 317 1.08 24.18 18.32
C ASN A 317 0.03 23.30 17.61
N ASP A 318 0.45 22.51 16.62
CA ASP A 318 -0.42 21.56 15.94
C ASP A 318 -0.57 20.28 16.79
N ARG A 319 -1.75 20.12 17.41
CA ARG A 319 -2.05 18.94 18.23
C ARG A 319 -1.94 17.60 17.50
N THR A 320 -2.00 17.58 16.16
CA THR A 320 -1.82 16.33 15.40
C THR A 320 -0.36 15.85 15.40
N ARG A 321 0.57 16.69 15.86
CA ARG A 321 2.02 16.47 15.86
C ARG A 321 2.63 16.35 17.25
N LYS A 322 1.79 16.22 18.27
CA LYS A 322 2.21 15.97 19.65
C LYS A 322 2.51 14.49 19.89
N PRO A 323 3.31 14.15 20.91
CA PRO A 323 3.57 12.76 21.33
C PRO A 323 2.28 12.00 21.64
N TRP A 324 1.34 12.63 22.34
CA TRP A 324 0.03 12.06 22.64
C TRP A 324 -1.06 12.76 21.86
N ARG A 325 -1.98 11.97 21.30
CA ARG A 325 -3.11 12.47 20.50
C ARG A 325 -4.38 11.72 20.85
N ASP A 326 -5.50 12.43 20.83
CA ASP A 326 -6.80 11.82 21.00
C ASP A 326 -7.08 10.81 19.89
N TYR A 327 -7.64 9.68 20.31
CA TYR A 327 -8.10 8.63 19.44
C TYR A 327 -9.37 8.07 20.07
N HIS A 328 -10.51 8.61 19.65
CA HIS A 328 -11.84 8.21 20.06
C HIS A 328 -12.16 8.38 21.56
N GLY A 329 -11.60 9.40 22.23
CA GLY A 329 -12.06 9.77 23.58
C GLY A 329 -13.56 10.11 23.63
N ASP A 330 -14.16 10.47 22.49
CA ASP A 330 -15.60 10.74 22.37
C ASP A 330 -16.49 9.50 22.51
N TRP A 331 -15.90 8.30 22.50
CA TRP A 331 -16.62 7.07 22.80
C TRP A 331 -16.70 6.76 24.29
N LEU A 332 -15.90 7.44 25.12
CA LEU A 332 -15.82 7.20 26.56
C LEU A 332 -16.56 8.26 27.38
N PHE A 333 -16.92 9.40 26.76
CA PHE A 333 -17.65 10.48 27.40
C PHE A 333 -18.64 11.14 26.44
N ASN A 334 -19.91 11.18 26.83
CA ASN A 334 -20.95 11.82 26.05
C ASN A 334 -21.09 13.30 26.43
N GLU A 335 -20.69 14.19 25.53
CA GLU A 335 -20.72 15.64 25.74
C GLU A 335 -22.13 16.25 25.87
N THR A 336 -23.19 15.52 25.50
CA THR A 336 -24.57 16.00 25.65
C THR A 336 -25.10 15.64 27.04
N THR A 337 -24.95 14.39 27.46
CA THR A 337 -25.45 13.92 28.76
C THR A 337 -24.48 14.20 29.92
N LYS A 338 -23.22 14.55 29.61
CA LYS A 338 -22.12 14.75 30.56
C LYS A 338 -21.85 13.51 31.42
N LYS A 339 -22.00 12.32 30.82
CA LYS A 339 -21.77 11.02 31.47
C LYS A 339 -20.73 10.18 30.74
N LEU A 340 -20.01 9.35 31.50
CA LEU A 340 -19.14 8.30 30.99
C LEU A 340 -19.98 7.23 30.28
N THR A 341 -19.45 6.69 29.20
CA THR A 341 -20.15 5.72 28.36
C THR A 341 -19.18 4.68 27.79
N ASP A 342 -19.75 3.64 27.20
CA ASP A 342 -18.99 2.62 26.48
C ASP A 342 -19.10 2.85 24.97
N PRO A 343 -18.06 2.48 24.20
CA PRO A 343 -18.05 2.66 22.75
C PRO A 343 -19.17 1.87 22.07
N PRO A 344 -19.69 2.35 20.93
CA PRO A 344 -20.67 1.59 20.16
C PRO A 344 -20.05 0.30 19.62
N LYS A 345 -20.68 -0.86 19.84
CA LYS A 345 -20.17 -2.18 19.36
C LYS A 345 -19.77 -2.21 17.89
N LYS A 346 -20.50 -1.50 17.02
CA LYS A 346 -20.22 -1.38 15.58
C LYS A 346 -18.91 -0.64 15.25
N LYS A 347 -18.25 -0.06 16.25
CA LYS A 347 -16.97 0.65 16.13
C LYS A 347 -15.80 -0.14 16.69
N SER A 348 -16.00 -1.44 16.93
CA SER A 348 -14.94 -2.34 17.35
C SER A 348 -13.84 -2.44 16.31
N PHE A 349 -12.63 -2.77 16.78
CA PHE A 349 -11.48 -3.06 15.95
C PHE A 349 -11.77 -4.21 14.99
N GLU A 350 -12.51 -5.22 15.44
CA GLU A 350 -12.90 -6.37 14.62
C GLU A 350 -13.75 -5.98 13.41
N ILE A 351 -14.61 -4.97 13.57
CA ILE A 351 -15.48 -4.48 12.49
C ILE A 351 -14.80 -3.43 11.63
N GLU A 352 -13.95 -2.56 12.19
CA GLU A 352 -13.43 -1.36 11.51
C GLU A 352 -11.97 -1.47 11.03
N CYS A 353 -11.21 -2.47 11.50
CA CYS A 353 -9.77 -2.56 11.24
C CYS A 353 -9.27 -3.98 10.94
N ALA A 354 -9.81 -5.00 11.61
CA ALA A 354 -9.22 -6.33 11.64
C ALA A 354 -9.10 -7.02 10.28
N SER A 355 -9.92 -6.70 9.27
CA SER A 355 -9.84 -7.36 7.97
C SER A 355 -8.51 -7.10 7.25
N CYS A 356 -7.93 -5.91 7.46
CA CYS A 356 -6.61 -5.55 6.93
C CYS A 356 -5.46 -5.95 7.85
N HIS A 357 -5.74 -6.65 8.95
CA HIS A 357 -4.75 -7.01 9.97
C HIS A 357 -4.71 -8.52 10.26
N PHE A 358 -5.84 -9.24 10.21
CA PHE A 358 -5.95 -10.64 10.58
C PHE A 358 -5.74 -11.55 9.37
N THR A 359 -4.93 -12.60 9.53
CA THR A 359 -4.81 -13.61 8.48
C THR A 359 -6.07 -14.48 8.45
N GLY A 360 -6.67 -14.64 7.27
CA GLY A 360 -7.87 -15.45 7.10
C GLY A 360 -9.15 -14.82 7.67
N TYR A 361 -9.19 -13.49 7.78
CA TYR A 361 -10.31 -12.76 8.37
C TYR A 361 -11.70 -13.21 7.91
N SER A 362 -12.59 -13.38 8.88
CA SER A 362 -14.04 -13.38 8.70
C SER A 362 -14.75 -12.60 9.77
N LEU A 363 -15.98 -12.18 9.45
CA LEU A 363 -16.91 -11.67 10.44
C LEU A 363 -18.34 -12.17 10.19
N THR A 364 -18.86 -12.93 11.15
CA THR A 364 -20.24 -13.43 11.15
C THR A 364 -21.08 -12.61 12.12
N LEU A 365 -22.15 -11.98 11.63
CA LEU A 365 -23.08 -11.25 12.48
C LEU A 365 -24.01 -12.24 13.21
N THR A 366 -24.24 -12.03 14.51
CA THR A 366 -25.16 -12.87 15.29
C THR A 366 -26.57 -12.28 15.26
N THR A 367 -27.59 -13.13 15.44
CA THR A 367 -29.00 -12.72 15.47
C THR A 367 -29.32 -11.71 16.58
N GLY A 368 -28.54 -11.68 17.65
CA GLY A 368 -28.63 -10.73 18.75
C GLY A 368 -27.92 -9.38 18.52
N GLY A 369 -27.47 -9.09 17.29
CA GLY A 369 -26.77 -7.84 16.95
C GLY A 369 -25.31 -7.77 17.39
N GLY A 370 -24.72 -8.91 17.78
CA GLY A 370 -23.29 -9.08 17.99
C GLY A 370 -22.56 -9.59 16.75
N PHE A 371 -21.32 -10.02 16.92
CA PHE A 371 -20.52 -10.60 15.85
C PHE A 371 -19.55 -11.65 16.41
N VAL A 372 -19.06 -12.52 15.53
CA VAL A 372 -17.91 -13.40 15.76
C VAL A 372 -16.89 -13.06 14.68
N ALA A 373 -15.74 -12.55 15.10
CA ALA A 373 -14.60 -12.33 14.22
C ALA A 373 -13.70 -13.57 14.24
N GLY A 374 -13.14 -13.92 13.09
CA GLY A 374 -12.25 -15.06 12.96
C GLY A 374 -10.92 -14.66 12.33
N ALA A 375 -9.87 -15.37 12.73
CA ALA A 375 -8.56 -15.38 12.11
C ALA A 375 -8.07 -16.84 12.05
N VAL A 376 -7.05 -17.13 11.24
CA VAL A 376 -6.55 -18.51 11.12
C VAL A 376 -5.94 -18.98 12.45
N ASN A 377 -6.24 -20.21 12.84
CA ASN A 377 -5.59 -20.86 13.98
C ASN A 377 -4.11 -21.10 13.69
N ASP A 378 -3.26 -20.68 14.62
CA ASP A 378 -1.83 -20.91 14.58
C ASP A 378 -1.30 -21.13 16.00
N PRO A 379 -0.61 -22.24 16.29
CA PRO A 379 -0.13 -22.53 17.64
C PRO A 379 0.87 -21.50 18.19
N ASN A 380 1.46 -20.68 17.32
CA ASN A 380 2.34 -19.57 17.70
C ASN A 380 1.69 -18.20 17.44
N GLY A 381 0.37 -18.15 17.24
CA GLY A 381 -0.43 -16.94 17.06
C GLY A 381 -0.50 -16.05 18.29
N GLU A 382 -1.09 -14.87 18.14
CA GLU A 382 -1.07 -13.82 19.17
C GLU A 382 -2.09 -14.05 20.28
N LEU A 383 -3.32 -14.46 19.93
CA LEU A 383 -4.43 -14.55 20.88
C LEU A 383 -5.49 -15.50 20.35
N ASP A 384 -6.10 -16.29 21.24
CA ASP A 384 -7.30 -17.09 20.96
C ASP A 384 -8.53 -16.18 21.07
N ILE A 385 -9.00 -15.69 19.92
CA ILE A 385 -10.09 -14.70 19.83
C ILE A 385 -11.47 -15.35 19.69
N ASP A 386 -11.55 -16.64 19.32
CA ASP A 386 -12.80 -17.38 19.16
C ASP A 386 -13.02 -18.45 20.23
N GLY A 387 -12.09 -18.60 21.17
CA GLY A 387 -12.21 -19.40 22.39
C GLY A 387 -12.14 -20.91 22.15
N ASP A 388 -11.55 -21.34 21.02
CA ASP A 388 -11.48 -22.76 20.66
C ASP A 388 -10.29 -23.49 21.31
N GLY A 389 -9.45 -22.77 22.05
CA GLY A 389 -8.26 -23.28 22.73
C GLY A 389 -6.99 -23.17 21.89
N THR A 390 -7.06 -22.67 20.65
CA THR A 390 -5.92 -22.45 19.77
C THR A 390 -5.73 -20.96 19.51
N PRO A 391 -4.54 -20.39 19.74
CA PRO A 391 -4.29 -19.01 19.35
C PRO A 391 -4.51 -18.78 17.85
N ASN A 392 -4.94 -17.58 17.48
CA ASN A 392 -5.10 -17.18 16.09
C ASN A 392 -3.99 -16.20 15.66
N GLU A 393 -3.74 -16.16 14.36
CA GLU A 393 -2.78 -15.26 13.74
C GLU A 393 -3.44 -13.91 13.39
N LEU A 394 -3.29 -12.93 14.29
CA LEU A 394 -3.95 -11.61 14.20
C LEU A 394 -3.19 -10.60 13.34
N ASN A 395 -2.05 -11.01 12.77
CA ASN A 395 -1.21 -10.18 11.91
C ASN A 395 -1.22 -10.65 10.46
N ILE A 396 -0.59 -9.88 9.56
CA ILE A 396 -0.47 -10.23 8.15
C ILE A 396 0.54 -11.38 7.98
N GLY A 397 0.02 -12.52 7.59
CA GLY A 397 0.75 -13.76 7.38
C GLY A 397 0.93 -14.18 5.93
N CYS A 398 1.58 -15.32 5.76
CA CYS A 398 1.87 -15.94 4.46
C CYS A 398 0.61 -15.98 3.58
N GLU A 399 -0.50 -16.42 4.18
CA GLU A 399 -1.73 -16.76 3.46
C GLU A 399 -2.57 -15.53 3.08
N VAL A 400 -2.24 -14.32 3.56
CA VAL A 400 -2.84 -13.08 3.04
C VAL A 400 -2.35 -12.78 1.62
N CYS A 401 -1.08 -13.11 1.33
CA CYS A 401 -0.47 -12.86 0.02
C CYS A 401 -0.47 -14.09 -0.90
N HIS A 402 -0.42 -15.29 -0.30
CA HIS A 402 -0.35 -16.57 -1.03
C HIS A 402 -1.67 -17.33 -1.05
N GLY A 403 -2.63 -16.95 -0.20
CA GLY A 403 -3.91 -17.61 -0.02
C GLY A 403 -3.87 -18.87 0.86
N PRO A 404 -5.05 -19.49 1.11
CA PRO A 404 -5.19 -20.73 1.87
C PRO A 404 -4.26 -21.87 1.43
N GLY A 405 -3.44 -22.38 2.34
CA GLY A 405 -2.35 -23.31 2.06
C GLY A 405 -2.64 -24.80 2.24
N SER A 406 -3.84 -25.21 2.68
CA SER A 406 -4.09 -26.63 3.03
C SER A 406 -3.86 -27.60 1.86
N ALA A 407 -4.34 -27.25 0.66
CA ALA A 407 -4.13 -28.05 -0.54
C ALA A 407 -2.64 -28.13 -0.92
N HIS A 408 -1.92 -27.03 -0.77
CA HIS A 408 -0.48 -26.97 -1.01
C HIS A 408 0.31 -27.86 -0.05
N VAL A 409 -0.03 -27.83 1.24
CA VAL A 409 0.62 -28.68 2.25
C VAL A 409 0.39 -30.15 1.94
N ALA A 410 -0.84 -30.54 1.58
CA ALA A 410 -1.22 -31.92 1.29
C ALA A 410 -0.70 -32.44 -0.07
N SER A 411 -0.41 -31.56 -1.03
CA SER A 411 -0.01 -31.95 -2.37
C SER A 411 1.38 -32.57 -2.44
N PRO A 412 1.63 -33.54 -3.35
CA PRO A 412 2.97 -34.03 -3.63
C PRO A 412 3.84 -32.93 -4.25
N ALA A 413 5.17 -33.05 -4.11
CA ALA A 413 6.13 -32.00 -4.48
C ALA A 413 5.96 -31.46 -5.91
N ASN A 414 5.64 -32.35 -6.86
CA ASN A 414 5.41 -32.04 -8.27
C ASN A 414 4.05 -31.35 -8.57
N LYS A 415 3.17 -31.20 -7.58
CA LYS A 415 1.86 -30.52 -7.68
C LYS A 415 1.70 -29.32 -6.73
N LYS A 416 2.66 -29.09 -5.85
CA LYS A 416 2.60 -28.03 -4.84
C LYS A 416 2.43 -26.63 -5.43
N ALA A 417 3.14 -26.32 -6.52
CA ALA A 417 3.09 -24.97 -7.09
C ALA A 417 1.75 -24.65 -7.79
N ALA A 418 1.04 -25.65 -8.31
CA ALA A 418 -0.29 -25.51 -8.90
C ALA A 418 -1.40 -25.18 -7.88
N THR A 419 -1.17 -25.39 -6.59
CA THR A 419 -2.22 -25.26 -5.55
C THR A 419 -2.07 -24.03 -4.66
N ILE A 420 -1.16 -23.10 -4.99
CA ILE A 420 -0.91 -21.88 -4.23
C ILE A 420 -0.54 -20.71 -5.15
N VAL A 421 -0.85 -19.49 -4.72
CA VAL A 421 -0.50 -18.30 -5.49
C VAL A 421 0.98 -17.95 -5.31
N SER A 422 1.62 -17.53 -6.40
CA SER A 422 2.96 -16.98 -6.41
C SER A 422 2.91 -15.56 -6.98
N PRO A 423 2.93 -14.50 -6.14
CA PRO A 423 2.78 -13.11 -6.60
C PRO A 423 3.79 -12.69 -7.68
N GLY A 424 5.01 -13.22 -7.64
CA GLY A 424 6.05 -12.96 -8.64
C GLY A 424 5.81 -13.59 -10.02
N LYS A 425 4.75 -14.40 -10.18
CA LYS A 425 4.33 -15.02 -11.45
C LYS A 425 2.97 -14.52 -11.93
N LEU A 426 2.45 -13.47 -11.32
CA LEU A 426 1.24 -12.79 -11.75
C LEU A 426 1.61 -11.58 -12.61
N ALA A 427 0.74 -11.20 -13.53
CA ALA A 427 0.82 -9.91 -14.18
C ALA A 427 0.60 -8.76 -13.17
N ALA A 428 1.06 -7.56 -13.50
CA ALA A 428 1.15 -6.43 -12.58
C ALA A 428 -0.20 -6.03 -11.98
N GLU A 429 -1.28 -6.12 -12.76
CA GLU A 429 -2.65 -5.90 -12.36
C GLU A 429 -3.07 -6.80 -11.19
N ARG A 430 -2.95 -8.12 -11.36
CA ARG A 430 -3.29 -9.11 -10.32
C ARG A 430 -2.34 -9.05 -9.13
N ALA A 431 -1.05 -8.88 -9.36
CA ALA A 431 -0.05 -8.80 -8.30
C ALA A 431 -0.25 -7.58 -7.39
N THR A 432 -0.66 -6.44 -7.98
CA THR A 432 -0.88 -5.19 -7.23
C THR A 432 -2.13 -5.25 -6.36
N VAL A 433 -3.18 -5.96 -6.79
CA VAL A 433 -4.41 -6.18 -5.99
C VAL A 433 -4.09 -6.77 -4.61
N ILE A 434 -3.12 -7.68 -4.53
CA ILE A 434 -2.68 -8.30 -3.26
C ILE A 434 -2.24 -7.25 -2.23
N CYS A 435 -1.60 -6.16 -2.66
CA CYS A 435 -1.19 -5.07 -1.77
C CYS A 435 -2.30 -4.04 -1.59
N ASN A 436 -3.06 -3.77 -2.65
CA ASN A 436 -4.09 -2.73 -2.65
C ASN A 436 -5.25 -3.04 -1.72
N GLN A 437 -5.51 -4.31 -1.39
CA GLN A 437 -6.54 -4.68 -0.40
C GLN A 437 -6.37 -3.97 0.97
N CYS A 438 -5.16 -3.52 1.32
CA CYS A 438 -4.93 -2.71 2.52
C CYS A 438 -4.36 -1.32 2.20
N HIS A 439 -3.58 -1.18 1.12
CA HIS A 439 -2.85 0.05 0.79
C HIS A 439 -3.58 0.97 -0.22
N SER A 440 -4.92 0.98 -0.24
CA SER A 440 -5.69 1.83 -1.18
C SER A 440 -6.97 2.54 -0.67
N ARG A 441 -7.36 2.41 0.60
CA ARG A 441 -8.58 3.05 1.20
C ARG A 441 -9.93 2.93 0.42
N PRO A 442 -10.26 1.79 -0.19
CA PRO A 442 -11.62 1.57 -0.73
C PRO A 442 -12.63 1.49 0.42
N GLN A 443 -13.94 1.48 0.12
CA GLN A 443 -14.94 0.97 1.08
C GLN A 443 -15.44 -0.40 0.65
N GLY A 444 -15.54 -1.35 1.56
CA GLY A 444 -16.20 -2.64 1.32
C GLY A 444 -17.65 -2.68 1.82
N TYR A 445 -18.18 -3.89 1.98
CA TYR A 445 -19.60 -4.09 2.31
C TYR A 445 -19.97 -3.84 3.78
N LEU A 446 -18.99 -3.73 4.68
CA LEU A 446 -19.17 -3.20 6.04
C LEU A 446 -19.28 -1.66 6.09
N LYS A 447 -19.22 -0.97 4.93
CA LYS A 447 -19.35 0.50 4.80
C LYS A 447 -18.27 1.32 5.54
N ASN A 448 -17.13 0.71 5.79
CA ASN A 448 -15.91 1.34 6.28
C ASN A 448 -14.75 1.08 5.30
N ASP A 449 -13.55 1.59 5.60
CA ASP A 449 -12.42 1.58 4.67
C ASP A 449 -11.74 0.19 4.48
N GLN A 450 -12.45 -0.90 4.79
CA GLN A 450 -12.00 -2.28 4.61
C GLN A 450 -12.72 -2.92 3.41
N PRO A 451 -11.99 -3.49 2.43
CA PRO A 451 -12.58 -4.09 1.24
C PRO A 451 -12.98 -5.55 1.46
N VAL A 452 -13.93 -5.78 2.36
CA VAL A 452 -14.53 -7.10 2.54
C VAL A 452 -15.68 -7.31 1.58
N SER A 453 -15.88 -8.55 1.14
CA SER A 453 -17.00 -8.98 0.30
C SER A 453 -18.34 -8.87 1.03
N ARG A 454 -19.44 -9.19 0.34
CA ARG A 454 -20.80 -9.28 0.90
C ARG A 454 -20.91 -10.26 2.07
N GLU A 455 -20.04 -11.27 2.09
CA GLU A 455 -19.92 -12.28 3.13
C GLU A 455 -18.93 -11.88 4.23
N ASN A 456 -18.47 -10.63 4.24
CA ASN A 456 -17.48 -10.09 5.18
C ASN A 456 -16.14 -10.85 5.17
N ARG A 457 -15.67 -11.23 3.97
CA ARG A 457 -14.38 -11.92 3.76
C ARG A 457 -13.42 -11.04 2.97
N MET A 458 -12.13 -11.15 3.27
CA MET A 458 -11.08 -10.58 2.41
C MET A 458 -10.95 -11.40 1.12
N LEU A 459 -10.38 -10.78 0.09
CA LEU A 459 -10.16 -11.42 -1.20
C LEU A 459 -9.20 -12.62 -1.08
N ILE A 460 -9.32 -13.55 -2.03
CA ILE A 460 -8.32 -14.59 -2.25
C ILE A 460 -7.33 -14.09 -3.31
N PRO A 461 -6.00 -14.14 -3.07
CA PRO A 461 -5.01 -13.65 -4.02
C PRO A 461 -5.14 -14.27 -5.41
N GLY A 462 -4.74 -13.51 -6.43
CA GLY A 462 -4.71 -13.96 -7.82
C GLY A 462 -5.90 -13.55 -8.68
N ILE A 463 -6.90 -12.86 -8.12
CA ILE A 463 -8.02 -12.27 -8.86
C ILE A 463 -7.60 -11.03 -9.67
N THR A 464 -8.43 -10.64 -10.65
CA THR A 464 -8.24 -9.39 -11.40
C THR A 464 -8.53 -8.18 -10.54
N ARG A 465 -8.13 -6.99 -11.00
CA ARG A 465 -8.59 -5.75 -10.36
C ARG A 465 -10.09 -5.60 -10.55
N ASN A 466 -10.63 -5.89 -11.72
CA ASN A 466 -12.07 -5.76 -11.93
C ASN A 466 -12.88 -6.63 -10.94
N GLU A 467 -12.47 -7.89 -10.75
CA GLU A 467 -13.11 -8.80 -9.79
C GLU A 467 -13.00 -8.29 -8.35
N TYR A 468 -11.86 -7.71 -7.98
CA TYR A 468 -11.67 -7.07 -6.69
C TYR A 468 -12.63 -5.88 -6.49
N LEU A 469 -12.69 -4.97 -7.47
CA LEU A 469 -13.54 -3.79 -7.38
C LEU A 469 -15.02 -4.16 -7.30
N ALA A 470 -15.50 -5.04 -8.18
CA ALA A 470 -16.89 -5.47 -8.24
C ALA A 470 -17.35 -6.22 -6.96
N ASN A 471 -16.52 -7.12 -6.44
CA ASN A 471 -16.96 -8.06 -5.40
C ASN A 471 -16.57 -7.65 -3.98
N HIS A 472 -15.57 -6.77 -3.81
CA HIS A 472 -15.04 -6.39 -2.51
C HIS A 472 -15.19 -4.91 -2.18
N THR A 473 -15.68 -4.10 -3.12
CA THR A 473 -15.85 -2.67 -2.89
C THR A 473 -17.28 -2.18 -3.12
N THR A 474 -17.61 -1.09 -2.43
CA THR A 474 -18.77 -0.22 -2.67
C THR A 474 -18.34 1.23 -2.90
N ARG A 475 -17.03 1.50 -2.74
CA ARG A 475 -16.28 2.66 -3.24
C ARG A 475 -14.88 2.14 -3.60
N GLU A 476 -14.47 2.30 -4.84
CA GLU A 476 -13.32 1.57 -5.42
C GLU A 476 -11.95 2.12 -4.97
N ASP A 477 -11.92 3.36 -4.50
CA ASP A 477 -10.70 4.05 -4.07
C ASP A 477 -10.99 4.96 -2.86
N ALA A 478 -9.97 5.67 -2.38
CA ALA A 478 -10.09 6.68 -1.35
C ALA A 478 -11.15 7.75 -1.66
N ALA A 479 -11.78 8.32 -0.63
CA ALA A 479 -12.71 9.42 -0.82
C ALA A 479 -11.97 10.70 -1.26
N GLN A 480 -12.65 11.62 -1.94
CA GLN A 480 -12.04 12.86 -2.45
C GLN A 480 -11.35 13.71 -1.36
N LYS A 481 -11.84 13.65 -0.12
CA LYS A 481 -11.22 14.33 1.05
C LYS A 481 -9.82 13.80 1.41
N ASP A 482 -9.49 12.60 0.94
CA ASP A 482 -8.24 11.88 1.20
C ASP A 482 -7.17 12.17 0.13
N PHE A 483 -7.44 13.11 -0.78
CA PHE A 483 -6.49 13.68 -1.73
C PHE A 483 -6.22 15.15 -1.43
N TRP A 484 -5.07 15.65 -1.90
CA TRP A 484 -4.76 17.08 -1.91
C TRP A 484 -5.57 17.82 -2.98
N GLY A 485 -5.46 19.15 -3.02
CA GLY A 485 -6.26 19.99 -3.93
C GLY A 485 -6.08 19.68 -5.42
N ASP A 486 -4.99 18.99 -5.80
CA ASP A 486 -4.76 18.54 -7.17
C ASP A 486 -5.49 17.24 -7.54
N LYS A 487 -6.12 16.58 -6.56
CA LYS A 487 -6.83 15.30 -6.69
C LYS A 487 -5.97 14.14 -7.22
N ILE A 488 -4.65 14.29 -7.19
CA ILE A 488 -3.68 13.28 -7.63
C ILE A 488 -2.94 12.73 -6.42
N HIS A 489 -2.40 13.62 -5.58
CA HIS A 489 -1.57 13.21 -4.46
C HIS A 489 -2.42 12.78 -3.28
N SER A 490 -2.13 11.60 -2.76
CA SER A 490 -2.74 11.11 -1.53
C SER A 490 -2.35 11.96 -0.32
N LYS A 491 -3.30 12.11 0.60
CA LYS A 491 -3.20 12.91 1.83
C LYS A 491 -3.35 12.08 3.10
N SER A 492 -4.17 11.04 3.06
CA SER A 492 -4.48 10.20 4.23
C SER A 492 -3.58 8.97 4.31
N HIS A 493 -3.60 8.27 5.45
CA HIS A 493 -2.75 7.10 5.64
C HIS A 493 -3.13 5.95 4.68
N HIS A 494 -2.13 5.12 4.34
CA HIS A 494 -2.21 3.88 3.54
C HIS A 494 -2.83 3.99 2.14
N GLN A 495 -2.37 4.94 1.32
CA GLN A 495 -2.76 5.10 -0.09
C GLN A 495 -1.60 4.88 -1.08
N GLN A 496 -0.55 4.15 -0.69
CA GLN A 496 0.60 3.90 -1.58
C GLN A 496 0.22 3.10 -2.83
N GLY A 497 -0.72 2.16 -2.70
CA GLY A 497 -1.24 1.36 -3.82
C GLY A 497 -2.09 2.20 -4.77
N THR A 498 -2.94 3.07 -4.20
CA THR A 498 -3.67 4.11 -4.93
C THR A 498 -2.72 4.99 -5.75
N ASP A 499 -1.67 5.53 -5.12
CA ASP A 499 -0.66 6.34 -5.80
C ASP A 499 0.08 5.54 -6.91
N LEU A 500 0.49 4.29 -6.64
CA LEU A 500 1.22 3.47 -7.61
C LEU A 500 0.41 3.27 -8.89
N VAL A 501 -0.86 2.88 -8.79
CA VAL A 501 -1.74 2.66 -9.96
C VAL A 501 -1.86 3.93 -10.81
N ARG A 502 -1.91 5.11 -10.19
CA ARG A 502 -1.93 6.41 -10.91
C ARG A 502 -0.61 6.80 -11.54
N SER A 503 0.50 6.20 -11.11
CA SER A 503 1.85 6.59 -11.49
C SER A 503 2.25 6.10 -12.89
N LYS A 504 3.27 6.74 -13.46
CA LYS A 504 3.91 6.29 -14.71
C LYS A 504 4.65 4.95 -14.59
N LYS A 505 4.90 4.48 -13.36
CA LYS A 505 5.62 3.22 -13.13
C LYS A 505 4.70 2.02 -13.33
N TYR A 506 3.41 2.15 -13.01
CA TYR A 506 2.47 1.04 -13.07
C TYR A 506 2.25 0.56 -14.52
N ILE A 507 1.95 1.47 -15.46
CA ILE A 507 1.84 1.18 -16.90
C ILE A 507 2.97 1.87 -17.68
N ASN A 508 3.85 1.08 -18.29
CA ASN A 508 4.83 1.56 -19.27
C ASN A 508 5.33 0.42 -20.18
N GLY A 509 5.86 0.77 -21.34
CA GLY A 509 6.31 -0.19 -22.36
C GLY A 509 7.61 -0.94 -22.05
N LYS A 510 8.35 -0.61 -20.97
CA LYS A 510 9.58 -1.33 -20.61
C LYS A 510 9.32 -2.41 -19.59
N GLN A 511 8.69 -2.05 -18.47
CA GLN A 511 8.43 -2.92 -17.33
C GLN A 511 7.26 -2.39 -16.51
N THR A 512 6.12 -3.09 -16.50
CA THR A 512 4.99 -2.76 -15.62
C THR A 512 5.40 -3.04 -14.17
N MET A 513 5.30 -2.02 -13.31
CA MET A 513 5.83 -2.08 -11.96
C MET A 513 4.75 -2.42 -10.93
N THR A 514 5.14 -3.24 -9.96
CA THR A 514 4.37 -3.62 -8.78
C THR A 514 5.14 -3.25 -7.51
N CYS A 515 4.50 -3.37 -6.35
CA CYS A 515 5.12 -3.13 -5.04
C CYS A 515 6.40 -3.96 -4.85
N ILE A 516 6.37 -5.24 -5.25
CA ILE A 516 7.47 -6.18 -5.05
C ILE A 516 8.68 -5.93 -5.95
N ASN A 517 8.61 -5.00 -6.92
CA ASN A 517 9.80 -4.60 -7.64
C ASN A 517 10.74 -3.75 -6.77
N CYS A 518 10.19 -3.03 -5.78
CA CYS A 518 10.97 -2.20 -4.85
C CYS A 518 11.04 -2.79 -3.43
N HIS A 519 9.99 -3.49 -3.01
CA HIS A 519 9.86 -4.04 -1.66
C HIS A 519 10.15 -5.55 -1.59
N ASP A 520 10.75 -5.97 -0.49
CA ASP A 520 10.89 -7.36 -0.08
C ASP A 520 9.88 -7.67 1.05
N PRO A 521 8.70 -8.24 0.71
CA PRO A 521 7.64 -8.47 1.69
C PRO A 521 8.05 -9.45 2.79
N HIS A 522 9.05 -10.31 2.55
CA HIS A 522 9.54 -11.26 3.55
C HIS A 522 10.60 -10.67 4.49
N GLY A 523 11.04 -9.43 4.25
CA GLY A 523 12.01 -8.74 5.10
C GLY A 523 13.38 -9.41 5.18
N LYS A 524 13.84 -10.12 4.14
CA LYS A 524 15.21 -10.66 4.09
C LYS A 524 16.24 -9.53 4.05
N SER A 525 15.93 -8.47 3.32
CA SER A 525 16.69 -7.21 3.37
C SER A 525 16.58 -6.54 4.74
N GLU A 526 17.69 -6.00 5.25
CA GLU A 526 17.69 -5.17 6.47
C GLU A 526 17.43 -3.68 6.18
N VAL A 527 17.23 -3.32 4.91
CA VAL A 527 16.92 -1.93 4.54
C VAL A 527 15.53 -1.56 5.08
N LYS A 528 15.47 -0.40 5.76
CA LYS A 528 14.24 0.13 6.37
C LYS A 528 13.07 0.16 5.38
N HIS A 529 11.85 -0.01 5.91
CA HIS A 529 10.60 -0.08 5.14
C HIS A 529 10.57 -1.24 4.12
N GLN A 530 11.29 -2.33 4.42
CA GLN A 530 11.31 -3.54 3.59
C GLN A 530 11.72 -3.25 2.15
N LEU A 531 12.66 -2.33 1.91
CA LEU A 531 13.17 -2.05 0.57
C LEU A 531 14.20 -3.11 0.16
N LYS A 532 14.25 -3.44 -1.13
CA LYS A 532 15.24 -4.37 -1.69
C LYS A 532 16.66 -3.81 -1.73
N ALA A 533 16.78 -2.48 -1.81
CA ALA A 533 18.05 -1.78 -1.83
C ALA A 533 17.89 -0.37 -1.22
N PRO A 534 18.98 0.26 -0.76
CA PRO A 534 18.95 1.63 -0.28
C PRO A 534 18.44 2.63 -1.33
N VAL A 535 17.70 3.63 -0.84
CA VAL A 535 17.24 4.79 -1.63
C VAL A 535 18.02 6.08 -1.29
N ARG A 536 18.91 5.99 -0.29
CA ARG A 536 19.75 7.08 0.21
C ARG A 536 21.17 6.59 0.41
N ASP A 537 21.80 6.21 -0.70
CA ASP A 537 23.21 5.86 -0.80
C ASP A 537 23.83 6.61 -1.98
N GLU A 538 25.16 6.61 -2.09
CA GLU A 538 25.89 7.39 -3.11
C GLU A 538 25.42 7.12 -4.55
N LYS A 539 24.95 5.90 -4.81
CA LYS A 539 24.53 5.45 -6.15
C LYS A 539 23.02 5.53 -6.38
N ASN A 540 22.23 5.95 -5.38
CA ASN A 540 20.77 5.82 -5.42
C ASN A 540 20.32 4.43 -5.88
N THR A 541 20.93 3.38 -5.32
CA THR A 541 21.00 2.02 -5.89
C THR A 541 19.64 1.50 -6.33
N LEU A 542 18.60 1.67 -5.51
CA LEU A 542 17.26 1.20 -5.89
C LEU A 542 16.73 1.87 -7.16
N CYS A 543 16.84 3.19 -7.27
CA CYS A 543 16.33 3.96 -8.40
C CYS A 543 17.21 3.82 -9.65
N ALA A 544 18.53 3.89 -9.45
CA ALA A 544 19.52 3.81 -10.52
C ALA A 544 19.58 2.42 -11.19
N SER A 545 19.06 1.38 -10.53
CA SER A 545 18.94 0.03 -11.11
C SER A 545 18.18 0.01 -12.44
N CYS A 546 17.23 0.94 -12.65
CA CYS A 546 16.53 1.14 -13.92
C CYS A 546 16.82 2.50 -14.56
N HIS A 547 17.09 3.54 -13.76
CA HIS A 547 17.30 4.90 -14.23
C HIS A 547 18.79 5.24 -14.40
N GLN A 548 19.55 4.37 -15.06
CA GLN A 548 21.01 4.52 -15.22
C GLN A 548 21.42 5.83 -15.91
N ASN A 549 20.59 6.35 -16.82
CA ASN A 549 20.83 7.65 -17.49
C ASN A 549 20.63 8.87 -16.58
N ALA A 550 20.19 8.66 -15.34
CA ALA A 550 20.01 9.68 -14.32
C ALA A 550 20.87 9.40 -13.07
N SER A 551 21.90 8.55 -13.19
CA SER A 551 22.81 8.22 -12.07
C SER A 551 23.72 9.39 -11.71
N ASP A 552 24.09 10.22 -12.67
CA ASP A 552 24.73 11.51 -12.43
C ASP A 552 23.67 12.55 -12.03
N MET A 553 23.56 12.80 -10.73
CA MET A 553 22.60 13.74 -10.15
C MET A 553 22.84 15.18 -10.59
N GLY A 554 24.09 15.60 -10.76
CA GLY A 554 24.43 16.96 -11.19
C GLY A 554 23.96 17.20 -12.63
N ALA A 555 24.31 16.30 -13.54
CA ALA A 555 23.87 16.36 -14.94
C ALA A 555 22.34 16.20 -15.06
N HIS A 556 21.76 15.28 -14.28
CA HIS A 556 20.31 15.05 -14.27
C HIS A 556 19.55 16.32 -13.86
N THR A 557 19.95 16.95 -12.76
CA THR A 557 19.28 18.16 -12.25
C THR A 557 19.54 19.38 -13.12
N ALA A 558 20.75 19.55 -13.67
CA ALA A 558 21.04 20.59 -14.66
C ALA A 558 20.08 20.51 -15.86
N LYS A 559 19.83 19.29 -16.36
CA LYS A 559 18.88 19.06 -17.45
C LYS A 559 17.42 19.23 -17.03
N ALA A 560 17.04 18.72 -15.87
CA ALA A 560 15.64 18.66 -15.45
C ALA A 560 15.10 19.99 -14.90
N VAL A 561 15.94 20.75 -14.20
CA VAL A 561 15.54 21.98 -13.48
C VAL A 561 16.47 23.17 -13.75
N GLY A 562 17.42 23.06 -14.68
CA GLY A 562 18.24 24.17 -15.15
C GLY A 562 19.44 24.52 -14.27
N ALA A 563 19.71 23.74 -13.21
CA ALA A 563 20.85 23.95 -12.34
C ALA A 563 21.35 22.61 -11.79
N ALA A 564 22.67 22.41 -11.81
CA ALA A 564 23.32 21.27 -11.18
C ALA A 564 23.19 21.40 -9.65
N HIS A 565 22.78 20.33 -8.99
CA HIS A 565 22.83 20.23 -7.54
C HIS A 565 24.08 19.46 -7.14
N GLU A 566 25.02 20.15 -6.48
CA GLU A 566 26.32 19.60 -6.07
C GLU A 566 26.30 19.05 -4.63
N GLY A 567 25.21 19.28 -3.88
CA GLY A 567 25.01 18.72 -2.55
C GLY A 567 24.49 17.28 -2.58
N GLN A 568 24.55 16.60 -1.42
CA GLN A 568 24.00 15.25 -1.28
C GLN A 568 22.47 15.28 -1.38
N ILE A 569 21.95 14.99 -2.57
CA ILE A 569 20.52 14.88 -2.89
C ILE A 569 20.25 13.50 -3.47
N PHE A 570 19.16 12.89 -3.04
CA PHE A 570 18.74 11.58 -3.50
C PHE A 570 17.48 11.68 -4.36
N CYS A 571 17.26 10.71 -5.25
CA CYS A 571 16.08 10.69 -6.13
C CYS A 571 14.78 10.86 -5.34
N VAL A 572 14.70 10.23 -4.16
CA VAL A 572 13.52 10.23 -3.28
C VAL A 572 13.24 11.58 -2.62
N ASP A 573 14.21 12.51 -2.57
CA ASP A 573 14.00 13.85 -2.01
C ASP A 573 13.06 14.70 -2.86
N CYS A 574 13.08 14.49 -4.18
CA CYS A 574 12.22 15.21 -5.13
C CYS A 574 11.04 14.35 -5.60
N HIS A 575 11.29 13.08 -5.92
CA HIS A 575 10.31 12.23 -6.59
C HIS A 575 9.36 11.49 -5.65
N VAL A 576 9.66 11.44 -4.35
CA VAL A 576 8.90 10.64 -3.39
C VAL A 576 8.59 11.47 -2.12
N PRO A 577 7.99 12.68 -2.27
CA PRO A 577 7.73 13.56 -1.14
C PRO A 577 6.74 12.93 -0.15
N LYS A 578 6.83 13.31 1.12
CA LYS A 578 5.95 12.79 2.17
C LYS A 578 4.64 13.57 2.23
N THR A 579 3.73 13.30 1.29
CA THR A 579 2.44 14.00 1.18
C THR A 579 1.40 13.50 2.17
N MET A 580 1.53 12.26 2.66
CA MET A 580 0.54 11.61 3.52
C MET A 580 0.96 11.60 5.00
N GLN A 581 -0.01 11.72 5.91
CA GLN A 581 0.23 11.69 7.36
C GLN A 581 -0.49 10.54 8.06
N THR A 582 0.21 9.83 8.94
CA THR A 582 -0.38 8.84 9.85
C THR A 582 -0.12 9.11 11.33
N GLY A 583 1.08 9.57 11.68
CA GLY A 583 1.51 9.97 13.02
C GLY A 583 1.74 11.47 13.11
N ALA A 584 2.81 11.89 13.81
CA ALA A 584 3.15 13.29 14.01
C ALA A 584 3.88 13.95 12.82
N GLY A 585 4.21 13.19 11.77
CA GLY A 585 5.14 13.63 10.73
C GLY A 585 6.60 13.66 11.22
N LEU A 586 7.47 14.27 10.43
CA LEU A 586 8.93 14.30 10.70
C LEU A 586 9.45 15.69 11.08
N GLY A 587 8.60 16.48 11.74
CA GLY A 587 8.94 17.80 12.28
C GLY A 587 8.59 18.97 11.35
N LYS A 588 9.17 20.13 11.67
CA LYS A 588 8.98 21.39 10.92
C LYS A 588 9.69 21.29 9.56
N GLY A 589 8.96 21.60 8.49
CA GLY A 589 9.53 21.85 7.17
C GLY A 589 10.02 23.30 7.09
N LEU A 590 9.53 24.06 6.12
CA LEU A 590 9.84 25.48 5.98
C LEU A 590 9.05 26.34 6.98
N VAL A 591 9.72 27.28 7.67
CA VAL A 591 9.09 28.26 8.57
C VAL A 591 8.98 29.60 7.86
N ARG A 592 7.80 30.21 7.84
CA ARG A 592 7.60 31.57 7.31
C ARG A 592 8.04 32.64 8.31
N LYS A 593 8.24 33.85 7.81
CA LYS A 593 8.58 35.04 8.63
C LYS A 593 7.55 35.35 9.72
N ASP A 594 6.28 34.95 9.51
CA ASP A 594 5.18 35.11 10.48
C ASP A 594 5.12 33.98 11.54
N GLY A 595 6.07 33.04 11.52
CA GLY A 595 6.15 31.92 12.45
C GLY A 595 5.27 30.71 12.09
N LYS A 596 4.50 30.76 10.98
CA LYS A 596 3.74 29.60 10.50
C LYS A 596 4.65 28.59 9.82
N ASN A 597 4.37 27.30 10.00
CA ASN A 597 5.18 26.21 9.47
C ASN A 597 4.47 25.52 8.30
N TYR A 598 5.20 25.30 7.22
CA TYR A 598 4.94 24.20 6.31
C TYR A 598 5.45 22.92 6.98
N TRP A 599 4.59 21.92 7.07
CA TRP A 599 4.92 20.71 7.80
C TRP A 599 5.41 19.57 6.90
N MET A 600 6.30 18.73 7.44
CA MET A 600 6.66 17.47 6.82
C MET A 600 5.78 16.35 7.37
N ASN A 601 5.12 15.58 6.49
CA ASN A 601 4.40 14.38 6.94
C ASN A 601 5.35 13.16 6.97
N ASP A 602 4.81 11.96 7.21
CA ASP A 602 5.60 10.75 7.51
C ASP A 602 5.50 9.65 6.43
N ILE A 603 4.43 9.64 5.64
CA ILE A 603 4.24 8.67 4.56
C ILE A 603 4.57 9.29 3.19
N THR A 604 5.42 8.59 2.45
CA THR A 604 5.87 8.90 1.10
C THR A 604 4.77 8.70 0.06
N SER A 605 4.58 9.67 -0.83
CA SER A 605 3.80 9.49 -2.06
C SER A 605 4.47 8.46 -2.98
N HIS A 606 3.65 7.71 -3.72
CA HIS A 606 4.10 6.75 -4.73
C HIS A 606 3.65 7.17 -6.15
N ILE A 607 3.42 8.47 -6.38
CA ILE A 607 3.15 9.03 -7.72
C ILE A 607 4.45 9.11 -8.55
N PHE A 608 5.61 9.21 -7.88
CA PHE A 608 6.95 9.29 -8.47
C PHE A 608 7.21 10.52 -9.35
N ASP A 609 6.42 11.58 -9.20
CA ASP A 609 6.61 12.87 -9.84
C ASP A 609 7.27 13.89 -8.90
N VAL A 610 7.48 15.12 -9.38
CA VAL A 610 8.02 16.23 -8.56
C VAL A 610 6.95 17.32 -8.47
N PRO A 611 6.18 17.37 -7.36
CA PRO A 611 5.19 18.42 -7.16
C PRO A 611 5.86 19.79 -7.13
N ARG A 612 5.45 20.66 -8.07
CA ARG A 612 6.02 22.00 -8.23
C ARG A 612 5.42 22.99 -7.24
N LYS A 613 6.14 24.07 -6.95
CA LYS A 613 5.68 25.16 -6.07
C LYS A 613 4.36 25.82 -6.51
N ASN A 614 4.01 25.75 -7.79
CA ASN A 614 2.76 26.27 -8.34
C ASN A 614 1.60 25.24 -8.35
N ASN A 615 1.80 24.05 -7.78
CA ASN A 615 0.74 23.05 -7.64
C ASN A 615 -0.41 23.64 -6.79
N VAL A 616 -1.66 23.34 -7.16
CA VAL A 616 -2.87 23.89 -6.52
C VAL A 616 -3.05 23.47 -5.06
N GLY A 617 -2.40 22.38 -4.62
CA GLY A 617 -2.31 21.97 -3.22
C GLY A 617 -1.28 22.75 -2.40
N VAL A 618 -0.50 23.62 -3.04
CA VAL A 618 0.55 24.43 -2.40
C VAL A 618 0.28 25.92 -2.60
N LYS A 619 0.15 26.34 -3.87
CA LYS A 619 0.09 27.75 -4.28
C LYS A 619 -1.03 28.50 -3.58
N GLY A 620 -0.68 29.46 -2.72
CA GLY A 620 -1.66 30.30 -2.00
C GLY A 620 -2.42 29.56 -0.90
N ILE A 621 -1.97 28.35 -0.53
CA ILE A 621 -2.52 27.59 0.59
C ILE A 621 -1.75 27.96 1.86
N GLU A 622 -2.48 28.21 2.94
CA GLU A 622 -1.88 28.49 4.26
C GLU A 622 -0.86 27.41 4.66
N PRO A 623 0.31 27.77 5.21
CA PRO A 623 1.42 26.83 5.45
C PRO A 623 1.04 25.55 6.21
N GLY A 624 0.21 25.69 7.25
CA GLY A 624 -0.25 24.56 8.05
C GLY A 624 -1.26 23.64 7.33
N LYS A 625 -1.73 24.02 6.14
CA LYS A 625 -2.72 23.30 5.33
C LYS A 625 -2.19 22.94 3.93
N ALA A 626 -1.01 23.41 3.55
CA ALA A 626 -0.42 23.15 2.25
C ALA A 626 0.09 21.71 2.14
N MET A 627 0.02 21.15 0.94
CA MET A 627 0.60 19.85 0.63
C MET A 627 2.13 19.89 0.85
N PRO A 628 2.71 18.92 1.59
CA PRO A 628 4.15 18.81 1.68
C PRO A 628 4.76 18.46 0.34
N THR A 629 5.67 19.30 -0.14
CA THR A 629 6.44 19.13 -1.37
C THR A 629 7.92 19.41 -1.11
N PRO A 630 8.83 19.14 -2.05
CA PRO A 630 10.24 19.47 -1.86
C PRO A 630 10.47 20.95 -1.50
N TYR A 631 9.70 21.86 -2.10
CA TYR A 631 9.79 23.32 -1.89
C TYR A 631 9.27 23.79 -0.55
N THR A 632 8.36 23.05 0.08
CA THR A 632 7.83 23.38 1.42
C THR A 632 8.63 22.71 2.54
N ASN A 633 9.75 22.06 2.19
CA ASN A 633 10.64 21.33 3.10
C ASN A 633 12.10 21.85 2.98
N ALA A 634 13.09 20.96 3.03
CA ALA A 634 14.51 21.32 3.06
C ALA A 634 14.96 22.16 1.84
N CYS A 635 14.39 21.92 0.66
CA CYS A 635 14.75 22.68 -0.55
C CYS A 635 14.29 24.14 -0.48
N GLY A 636 13.23 24.45 0.29
CA GLY A 636 12.74 25.82 0.47
C GLY A 636 13.76 26.76 1.13
N LYS A 637 14.83 26.24 1.74
CA LYS A 637 15.93 27.04 2.30
C LYS A 637 16.82 27.67 1.23
N CYS A 638 17.00 26.99 0.09
CA CYS A 638 17.90 27.42 -0.98
C CYS A 638 17.14 27.92 -2.23
N HIS A 639 15.84 27.62 -2.35
CA HIS A 639 15.02 28.03 -3.49
C HIS A 639 14.08 29.19 -3.11
N ASN A 640 13.81 30.07 -4.07
CA ASN A 640 12.80 31.13 -3.89
C ASN A 640 11.39 30.52 -3.75
N VAL A 641 10.87 30.70 -2.54
CA VAL A 641 9.58 30.23 -2.04
C VAL A 641 8.62 31.37 -1.64
N ASP A 642 8.95 32.62 -1.97
CA ASP A 642 8.12 33.78 -1.61
C ASP A 642 6.75 33.78 -2.32
N ASN A 643 6.64 33.00 -3.42
CA ASN A 643 5.42 32.80 -4.21
C ASN A 643 4.77 31.41 -4.00
N LEU A 644 5.03 30.76 -2.85
CA LEU A 644 4.32 29.55 -2.43
C LEU A 644 2.86 29.85 -2.05
#